data_AF-A0A817MSF1-F1
#
_entry.id   AF-A0A817MSF1-F1
#
_cell.length_a   1.000
_cell.length_b   1.000
_cell.length_c   1.000
_cell.angle_alpha   90.00
_cell.angle_beta   90.00
_cell.angle_gamma   90.00
#
_symmetry.space_group_name_H-M   'P 1'
#
loop_
_entity.id
_entity.type
_entity.pdbx_description
1 polymer ?
#
loop_
_entity_poly.entity_id
_entity_poly.type
_entity_poly.pdbx_seq_one_letter_code
_entity_poly.pdbx_strand_id
1 'polypeptide(L)'
;MDKMGPTAWDRKKIDTHTPMFSKDLLQVNINNIVVCMDGFPIYIEKPGDFALQKLTWSSQTLRNCIKFHCITTLDGTFVGIQGGYGATGHNNEESIINSLTNNNYGIDNDDDDNIYHNHMTQTFFFKNIFKNNDILILDRGYTRMEKRRYQLRIPSSIDKSKTQLSIKQANESRLVTFHRNVVERAIGRSKKWKFLQNRVVHQYVAKLDKIVSILASTINKFDESLYKNVSKKNEHVKLILEHINDSENELQYLMDKNQNNSWHLAAKNLNEIIDFITNTKYLPRYTPSKIESISTGYYAMKLSKRYLNNSVDHLKIYEHQSIENCIKVVGINSRFVSGIKHCSIFKFYPGKSEDTKFYCSCKSGTRTTNPCAHALCVLMLIQSIQNELSDLKLATTNIDYRDAIKNVRSSSHYQAIYNTIMDCKIYKEWSKFNDTYCICNESYQGDWMAKCCTCHELYHPSCIGQNQEEIEVNIDKGFLGRQKTYVIGSGSQLKYAVTNDIDKDDALDFIVANYGSSNIVIAFGDGRGNFPIEISMDTGSNSRPSAIAVDDFNGDTQLDIAVAYAGTHTTEIWLGNGNRSYQRQSTGAFTFNSSVIAMISGDLNNDRQSEIIIAYQKSDYVNILAAFRSPSFVRQDTPPLGFPVSSVDVGDFNNDSQLDIVVTNSRSSAVEVLLGYGNGSFSNQTKYLVGSRPYSVAVGDFNNDNQLDIVVANSNNSTVSILLGYGNGSFSNQTQYLVGSAPYSVAVGDFNNDNQLDIVVANRGTSDVSVLLGYGNGSFSNQTQYSVGSAPEQRIR
;
A
#
# COMPACT_ATOMS: atom_id res chain seq x y z
N MET A 1 -9.55 34.30 -10.73
CA MET A 1 -10.90 34.24 -11.30
C MET A 1 -11.00 32.98 -12.14
N ASP A 2 -11.59 31.91 -11.61
CA ASP A 2 -12.66 31.17 -12.26
C ASP A 2 -13.34 30.26 -11.25
N LYS A 3 -14.67 30.40 -11.17
CA LYS A 3 -15.55 29.86 -10.13
C LYS A 3 -15.82 28.38 -10.44
N MET A 4 -15.45 27.46 -9.55
CA MET A 4 -15.89 26.05 -9.65
C MET A 4 -16.68 25.62 -8.41
N GLY A 5 -17.91 26.15 -8.30
CA GLY A 5 -19.00 25.39 -7.70
C GLY A 5 -19.40 24.21 -8.62
N PRO A 6 -20.28 23.29 -8.17
CA PRO A 6 -20.74 22.13 -8.95
C PRO A 6 -21.49 22.45 -10.26
N THR A 7 -21.51 23.70 -10.73
CA THR A 7 -22.21 24.17 -11.92
C THR A 7 -21.28 24.49 -13.11
N ALA A 8 -19.97 24.21 -13.01
CA ALA A 8 -18.97 24.48 -14.05
C ALA A 8 -18.50 23.22 -14.82
N TRP A 9 -19.16 22.09 -14.61
CA TRP A 9 -18.85 20.82 -15.27
C TRP A 9 -19.38 20.79 -16.71
N ASP A 10 -18.51 20.44 -17.65
CA ASP A 10 -18.88 20.11 -19.02
C ASP A 10 -18.55 18.64 -19.29
N ARG A 11 -19.09 18.09 -20.39
CA ARG A 11 -18.91 16.68 -20.75
C ARG A 11 -17.44 16.31 -20.94
N LYS A 12 -16.62 17.22 -21.47
CA LYS A 12 -15.19 16.97 -21.73
C LYS A 12 -14.42 16.81 -20.42
N LYS A 13 -14.71 17.66 -19.43
CA LYS A 13 -14.13 17.56 -18.08
C LYS A 13 -14.56 16.28 -17.37
N ILE A 14 -15.84 15.92 -17.41
CA ILE A 14 -16.32 14.66 -16.83
C ILE A 14 -15.58 13.47 -17.47
N ASP A 15 -15.39 13.53 -18.79
CA ASP A 15 -14.68 12.49 -19.52
C ASP A 15 -13.20 12.36 -19.12
N THR A 16 -12.50 13.47 -18.86
CA THR A 16 -11.10 13.43 -18.37
C THR A 16 -10.95 12.80 -16.99
N HIS A 17 -12.02 12.74 -16.20
CA HIS A 17 -12.07 12.10 -14.88
C HIS A 17 -12.57 10.65 -14.94
N THR A 18 -12.66 10.07 -16.14
CA THR A 18 -13.00 8.66 -16.36
C THR A 18 -11.76 7.91 -16.83
N PRO A 19 -11.16 7.04 -15.99
CA PRO A 19 -9.95 6.31 -16.36
C PRO A 19 -10.16 5.44 -17.61
N MET A 20 -9.17 5.42 -18.51
CA MET A 20 -9.28 4.72 -19.81
C MET A 20 -9.57 3.22 -19.64
N PHE A 21 -8.91 2.55 -18.70
CA PHE A 21 -9.15 1.13 -18.40
C PHE A 21 -10.61 0.83 -18.01
N SER A 22 -11.29 1.78 -17.34
CA SER A 22 -12.68 1.61 -16.93
C SER A 22 -13.61 1.69 -18.15
N LYS A 23 -13.27 2.52 -19.14
CA LYS A 23 -13.99 2.58 -20.42
C LYS A 23 -13.84 1.27 -21.19
N ASP A 24 -12.64 0.69 -21.21
CA ASP A 24 -12.38 -0.60 -21.86
C ASP A 24 -13.18 -1.72 -21.22
N LEU A 25 -13.14 -1.83 -19.89
CA LEU A 25 -13.88 -2.86 -19.14
C LEU A 25 -15.41 -2.74 -19.31
N LEU A 26 -15.93 -1.51 -19.35
CA LEU A 26 -17.37 -1.25 -19.53
C LEU A 26 -17.79 -1.27 -21.01
N GLN A 27 -16.84 -1.45 -21.94
CA GLN A 27 -17.03 -1.45 -23.39
C GLN A 27 -17.76 -0.18 -23.88
N VAL A 28 -17.28 0.97 -23.42
CA VAL A 28 -17.93 2.27 -23.63
C VAL A 28 -17.36 2.97 -24.86
N ASN A 29 -18.22 3.56 -25.68
CA ASN A 29 -17.79 4.42 -26.77
C ASN A 29 -17.20 5.73 -26.23
N ILE A 30 -16.15 6.25 -26.85
CA ILE A 30 -15.35 7.43 -26.39
C ILE A 30 -16.23 8.67 -26.14
N ASN A 31 -17.39 8.79 -26.80
CA ASN A 31 -18.27 9.96 -26.69
C ASN A 31 -19.28 9.91 -25.52
N ASN A 32 -19.39 8.78 -24.81
CA ASN A 32 -20.34 8.59 -23.73
C ASN A 32 -19.67 8.88 -22.39
N ILE A 33 -20.32 9.68 -21.54
CA ILE A 33 -19.84 9.89 -20.17
C ILE A 33 -20.33 8.75 -19.26
N VAL A 34 -19.50 8.41 -18.27
CA VAL A 34 -19.80 7.38 -17.27
C VAL A 34 -19.77 7.99 -15.89
N VAL A 35 -20.86 7.82 -15.14
CA VAL A 35 -20.97 8.32 -13.76
C VAL A 35 -21.55 7.26 -12.84
N CYS A 36 -21.15 7.34 -11.57
CA CYS A 36 -21.77 6.59 -10.48
C CYS A 36 -22.69 7.52 -9.69
N MET A 37 -23.86 7.00 -9.30
CA MET A 37 -24.78 7.73 -8.43
C MET A 37 -25.18 6.90 -7.24
N ASP A 38 -25.27 7.54 -6.07
CA ASP A 38 -25.76 6.91 -4.85
C ASP A 38 -26.46 7.92 -3.95
N GLY A 39 -27.41 7.43 -3.15
CA GLY A 39 -28.08 8.18 -2.11
C GLY A 39 -27.27 8.20 -0.82
N PHE A 40 -27.32 9.31 -0.08
CA PHE A 40 -26.80 9.35 1.28
C PHE A 40 -27.64 10.23 2.20
N PRO A 41 -27.92 9.77 3.43
CA PRO A 41 -28.60 10.58 4.43
C PRO A 41 -27.61 11.45 5.21
N ILE A 42 -28.02 12.68 5.52
CA ILE A 42 -27.43 13.54 6.56
C ILE A 42 -28.38 13.52 7.75
N TYR A 43 -27.91 13.02 8.88
CA TYR A 43 -28.71 12.97 10.10
C TYR A 43 -28.83 14.37 10.70
N ILE A 44 -30.03 14.70 11.18
CA ILE A 44 -30.29 15.96 11.84
C ILE A 44 -30.74 15.72 13.28
N GLU A 45 -30.57 16.72 14.12
CA GLU A 45 -31.18 16.71 15.45
C GLU A 45 -32.70 16.67 15.32
N LYS A 46 -33.36 16.05 16.32
CA LYS A 46 -34.82 15.97 16.35
C LYS A 46 -35.39 17.40 16.35
N PRO A 47 -36.14 17.81 15.31
CA PRO A 47 -36.75 19.12 15.28
C PRO A 47 -37.81 19.25 16.38
N GLY A 48 -37.93 20.45 16.96
CA GLY A 48 -39.07 20.77 17.84
C GLY A 48 -40.38 20.94 17.07
N ASP A 49 -40.30 21.25 15.78
CA ASP A 49 -41.44 21.32 14.87
C ASP A 49 -41.88 19.91 14.40
N PHE A 50 -43.10 19.53 14.76
CA PHE A 50 -43.70 18.24 14.41
C PHE A 50 -43.86 18.04 12.89
N ALA A 51 -44.12 19.10 12.13
CA ALA A 51 -44.26 19.00 10.67
C ALA A 51 -42.91 18.65 10.03
N LEU A 52 -41.86 19.40 10.38
CA LEU A 52 -40.49 19.12 9.95
C LEU A 52 -40.00 17.75 10.45
N GLN A 53 -40.38 17.35 11.67
CA GLN A 53 -40.02 16.04 12.21
C GLN A 53 -40.64 14.91 11.35
N LYS A 54 -41.91 15.02 10.94
CA LYS A 54 -42.58 14.03 10.08
C LYS A 54 -41.94 13.95 8.70
N LEU A 55 -41.61 15.11 8.11
CA LEU A 55 -40.99 15.19 6.78
C LEU A 55 -39.57 14.63 6.75
N THR A 56 -38.84 14.71 7.85
CA THR A 56 -37.45 14.24 7.94
C THR A 56 -37.30 12.86 8.55
N TRP A 57 -38.39 12.22 8.99
CA TRP A 57 -38.32 10.91 9.63
C TRP A 57 -38.12 9.78 8.60
N SER A 58 -37.01 9.04 8.73
CA SER A 58 -36.74 7.86 7.91
C SER A 58 -37.23 6.59 8.62
N SER A 59 -38.17 5.88 8.01
CA SER A 59 -38.61 4.56 8.47
C SER A 59 -37.54 3.48 8.35
N GLN A 60 -36.55 3.66 7.46
CA GLN A 60 -35.45 2.72 7.25
C GLN A 60 -34.36 2.85 8.32
N THR A 61 -34.02 4.08 8.71
CA THR A 61 -32.93 4.33 9.69
C THR A 61 -33.45 4.62 11.10
N LEU A 62 -34.77 4.79 11.25
CA LEU A 62 -35.45 5.16 12.49
C LEU A 62 -34.90 6.45 13.10
N ARG A 63 -34.55 7.42 12.25
CA ARG A 63 -33.93 8.70 12.62
C ARG A 63 -34.39 9.83 11.71
N ASN A 64 -34.33 11.06 12.20
CA ASN A 64 -34.49 12.25 11.38
C ASN A 64 -33.26 12.47 10.48
N CYS A 65 -33.48 12.55 9.18
CA CYS A 65 -32.44 12.82 8.19
C CYS A 65 -32.99 13.54 6.95
N ILE A 66 -32.09 14.22 6.26
CA ILE A 66 -32.30 14.77 4.92
C ILE A 66 -31.54 13.89 3.93
N LYS A 67 -32.15 13.60 2.78
CA LYS A 67 -31.55 12.77 1.74
C LYS A 67 -30.89 13.62 0.65
N PHE A 68 -29.70 13.20 0.25
CA PHE A 68 -28.93 13.74 -0.85
C PHE A 68 -28.55 12.61 -1.82
N HIS A 69 -28.31 12.97 -3.07
CA HIS A 69 -27.79 12.12 -4.13
C HIS A 69 -26.47 12.68 -4.62
N CYS A 70 -25.45 11.84 -4.55
CA CYS A 70 -24.13 12.13 -5.05
C CYS A 70 -24.00 11.62 -6.48
N ILE A 71 -23.40 12.42 -7.36
CA ILE A 71 -22.99 12.04 -8.71
C ILE A 71 -21.47 12.17 -8.78
N THR A 72 -20.78 11.07 -9.06
CA THR A 72 -19.32 11.08 -9.21
C THR A 72 -18.88 10.50 -10.54
N THR A 73 -17.72 10.93 -11.01
CA THR A 73 -16.95 10.20 -12.02
C THR A 73 -16.39 8.89 -11.43
N LEU A 74 -15.85 8.05 -12.31
CA LEU A 74 -15.22 6.79 -11.91
C LEU A 74 -13.94 6.98 -11.12
N ASP A 75 -13.37 8.18 -11.12
CA ASP A 75 -12.20 8.50 -10.31
C ASP A 75 -12.53 9.08 -8.91
N GLY A 76 -13.82 9.20 -8.57
CA GLY A 76 -14.29 9.71 -7.27
C GLY A 76 -14.53 11.21 -7.21
N THR A 77 -14.33 11.94 -8.31
CA THR A 77 -14.57 13.38 -8.38
C THR A 77 -16.07 13.66 -8.38
N PHE A 78 -16.52 14.58 -7.51
CA PHE A 78 -17.92 14.99 -7.43
C PHE A 78 -18.30 15.85 -8.64
N VAL A 79 -19.20 15.35 -9.47
CA VAL A 79 -19.75 16.07 -10.62
C VAL A 79 -20.97 16.89 -10.21
N GLY A 80 -21.76 16.37 -9.28
CA GLY A 80 -22.93 17.08 -8.75
C GLY A 80 -23.44 16.45 -7.47
N ILE A 81 -24.07 17.27 -6.63
CA ILE A 81 -24.86 16.80 -5.49
C ILE A 81 -26.25 17.39 -5.61
N GLN A 82 -27.24 16.50 -5.52
CA GLN A 82 -28.65 16.78 -5.73
C GLN A 82 -29.35 16.46 -4.43
N GLY A 83 -30.18 17.33 -3.89
CA GLY A 83 -30.71 17.03 -2.57
C GLY A 83 -31.37 18.16 -1.82
N GLY A 84 -31.66 17.83 -0.55
CA GLY A 84 -32.57 18.56 0.32
C GLY A 84 -33.89 17.83 0.55
N TYR A 85 -34.00 16.55 0.16
CA TYR A 85 -35.27 15.82 0.19
C TYR A 85 -35.58 15.31 1.60
N GLY A 86 -36.84 15.49 2.03
CA GLY A 86 -37.37 14.85 3.23
C GLY A 86 -37.31 13.32 3.11
N ALA A 87 -37.15 12.62 4.23
CA ALA A 87 -37.01 11.17 4.26
C ALA A 87 -38.37 10.41 4.23
N THR A 88 -39.35 10.96 3.52
CA THR A 88 -40.70 10.39 3.38
C THR A 88 -40.69 9.08 2.56
N GLY A 89 -41.78 8.31 2.64
CA GLY A 89 -41.93 7.07 1.85
C GLY A 89 -41.97 7.30 0.33
N HIS A 90 -42.36 8.50 -0.10
CA HIS A 90 -42.40 8.91 -1.51
C HIS A 90 -41.02 9.33 -2.05
N ASN A 91 -40.11 9.77 -1.18
CA ASN A 91 -38.75 10.19 -1.52
C ASN A 91 -37.75 9.05 -1.33
N ASN A 92 -37.92 7.97 -2.10
CA ASN A 92 -36.90 6.94 -2.24
C ASN A 92 -35.88 7.33 -3.32
N GLU A 93 -34.72 6.68 -3.28
CA GLU A 93 -33.56 7.04 -4.13
C GLU A 93 -33.90 7.00 -5.62
N GLU A 94 -34.72 6.05 -6.02
CA GLU A 94 -35.17 5.87 -7.38
C GLU A 94 -36.22 6.92 -7.81
N SER A 95 -37.18 7.27 -6.96
CA SER A 95 -38.19 8.27 -7.29
C SER A 95 -37.58 9.66 -7.45
N ILE A 96 -36.59 10.00 -6.61
CA ILE A 96 -35.85 11.25 -6.69
C ILE A 96 -35.07 11.35 -8.00
N ILE A 97 -34.32 10.32 -8.37
CA ILE A 97 -33.56 10.35 -9.63
C ILE A 97 -34.51 10.37 -10.84
N ASN A 98 -35.62 9.63 -10.80
CA ASN A 98 -36.62 9.65 -11.86
C ASN A 98 -37.27 11.04 -12.05
N SER A 99 -37.53 11.78 -10.97
CA SER A 99 -38.08 13.15 -11.07
C SER A 99 -37.09 14.11 -11.72
N LEU A 100 -35.78 13.90 -11.52
CA LEU A 100 -34.72 14.70 -12.12
C LEU A 100 -34.54 14.41 -13.63
N THR A 101 -34.89 13.19 -14.08
CA THR A 101 -34.70 12.75 -15.47
C THR A 101 -35.92 12.89 -16.39
N ASN A 102 -37.14 12.91 -15.85
CA ASN A 102 -38.38 12.94 -16.62
C ASN A 102 -38.80 14.36 -17.05
N ASN A 103 -39.30 14.51 -18.28
CA ASN A 103 -39.81 15.79 -18.82
C ASN A 103 -41.26 16.11 -18.40
N ASN A 104 -42.00 15.14 -17.87
CA ASN A 104 -43.44 15.22 -17.60
C ASN A 104 -43.80 15.25 -16.11
N TYR A 105 -42.85 15.51 -15.21
CA TYR A 105 -43.25 15.93 -13.86
C TYR A 105 -43.80 17.35 -13.96
N GLY A 106 -45.10 17.40 -14.20
CA GLY A 106 -45.86 18.63 -14.34
C GLY A 106 -45.72 19.50 -13.10
N ILE A 107 -45.92 20.78 -13.33
CA ILE A 107 -46.04 21.87 -12.35
C ILE A 107 -47.32 21.71 -11.49
N ASP A 108 -47.97 20.57 -11.54
CA ASP A 108 -49.24 20.31 -10.88
C ASP A 108 -49.03 19.30 -9.75
N ASN A 109 -48.66 19.83 -8.59
CA ASN A 109 -49.18 19.42 -7.29
C ASN A 109 -48.62 20.39 -6.25
N ASP A 110 -49.52 21.12 -5.60
CA ASP A 110 -49.31 21.80 -4.32
C ASP A 110 -49.06 20.78 -3.20
N ASP A 111 -48.07 19.88 -3.38
CA ASP A 111 -47.58 19.02 -2.31
C ASP A 111 -46.48 19.79 -1.58
N ASP A 112 -46.88 20.44 -0.48
CA ASP A 112 -46.08 21.14 0.54
C ASP A 112 -44.92 20.30 1.16
N ASP A 113 -44.61 19.12 0.61
CA ASP A 113 -43.61 18.18 1.09
C ASP A 113 -42.16 18.51 0.62
N ASN A 114 -42.00 19.48 -0.30
CA ASN A 114 -40.69 19.93 -0.78
C ASN A 114 -40.24 21.21 -0.05
N ILE A 115 -39.57 21.05 1.09
CA ILE A 115 -39.09 22.18 1.91
C ILE A 115 -38.04 23.07 1.19
N TYR A 116 -37.53 22.72 -0.01
CA TYR A 116 -36.45 23.49 -0.66
C TYR A 116 -36.59 23.72 -2.18
N HIS A 117 -36.60 25.01 -2.53
CA HIS A 117 -36.90 25.67 -3.81
C HIS A 117 -35.99 25.39 -5.03
N ASN A 118 -35.14 24.36 -5.05
CA ASN A 118 -34.06 24.26 -6.06
C ASN A 118 -34.26 23.18 -7.14
N HIS A 119 -35.46 22.60 -7.28
CA HIS A 119 -35.71 21.49 -8.22
C HIS A 119 -35.45 21.85 -9.69
N MET A 120 -35.76 23.09 -10.13
CA MET A 120 -35.57 23.49 -11.54
C MET A 120 -34.09 23.56 -11.97
N THR A 121 -33.20 24.07 -11.13
CA THR A 121 -31.75 24.18 -11.44
C THR A 121 -31.09 22.81 -11.49
N GLN A 122 -31.51 21.90 -10.61
CA GLN A 122 -31.07 20.50 -10.58
C GLN A 122 -31.52 19.73 -11.83
N THR A 123 -32.79 19.88 -12.25
CA THR A 123 -33.30 19.30 -13.51
C THR A 123 -32.57 19.86 -14.75
N PHE A 124 -32.24 21.16 -14.75
CA PHE A 124 -31.49 21.79 -15.85
C PHE A 124 -30.07 21.24 -15.98
N PHE A 125 -29.38 21.01 -14.86
CA PHE A 125 -28.06 20.37 -14.82
C PHE A 125 -28.08 18.98 -15.46
N PHE A 126 -29.03 18.12 -15.08
CA PHE A 126 -29.16 16.78 -15.66
C PHE A 126 -29.43 16.80 -17.16
N LYS A 127 -30.32 17.67 -17.62
CA LYS A 127 -30.73 17.75 -19.02
C LYS A 127 -29.62 18.24 -19.94
N ASN A 128 -28.75 19.12 -19.46
CA ASN A 128 -27.70 19.71 -20.29
C ASN A 128 -26.40 18.89 -20.31
N ILE A 129 -26.08 18.19 -19.22
CA ILE A 129 -24.84 17.42 -19.13
C ILE A 129 -25.01 16.01 -19.70
N PHE A 130 -26.11 15.31 -19.37
CA PHE A 130 -26.32 13.93 -19.77
C PHE A 130 -27.12 13.80 -21.07
N LYS A 131 -26.55 13.11 -22.05
CA LYS A 131 -27.11 12.79 -23.36
C LYS A 131 -27.67 11.37 -23.40
N ASN A 132 -28.42 11.07 -24.46
CA ASN A 132 -28.92 9.72 -24.70
C ASN A 132 -27.75 8.73 -24.80
N ASN A 133 -27.93 7.53 -24.24
CA ASN A 133 -26.95 6.45 -24.15
C ASN A 133 -25.75 6.65 -23.22
N ASP A 134 -25.65 7.76 -22.48
CA ASP A 134 -24.67 7.85 -21.38
C ASP A 134 -24.91 6.76 -20.33
N ILE A 135 -23.85 6.39 -19.62
CA ILE A 135 -23.87 5.24 -18.72
C ILE A 135 -24.03 5.71 -17.29
N LEU A 136 -25.07 5.18 -16.64
CA LEU A 136 -25.37 5.44 -15.23
C LEU A 136 -25.13 4.15 -14.44
N ILE A 137 -24.13 4.17 -13.56
CA ILE A 137 -23.84 3.08 -12.63
C ILE A 137 -24.60 3.34 -11.33
N LEU A 138 -25.53 2.44 -11.02
CA LEU A 138 -26.54 2.63 -9.97
C LEU A 138 -26.60 1.42 -9.04
N ASP A 139 -27.11 1.63 -7.83
CA ASP A 139 -27.41 0.52 -6.92
C ASP A 139 -28.68 -0.25 -7.36
N ARG A 140 -28.93 -1.41 -6.75
CA ARG A 140 -30.11 -2.25 -6.99
C ARG A 140 -31.43 -1.59 -6.60
N GLY A 141 -31.40 -0.51 -5.83
CA GLY A 141 -32.60 0.27 -5.49
C GLY A 141 -33.31 0.87 -6.71
N TYR A 142 -32.60 0.98 -7.86
CA TYR A 142 -33.03 1.69 -9.07
C TYR A 142 -33.67 0.79 -10.15
N THR A 143 -34.39 -0.26 -9.74
CA THR A 143 -34.91 -1.29 -10.66
C THR A 143 -36.08 -0.88 -11.58
N ARG A 144 -36.84 0.15 -11.22
CA ARG A 144 -38.00 0.71 -11.94
C ARG A 144 -37.65 1.92 -12.83
N MET A 145 -36.38 2.36 -12.84
CA MET A 145 -35.90 3.47 -13.67
C MET A 145 -36.00 3.13 -15.17
N GLU A 146 -36.50 4.08 -15.97
CA GLU A 146 -36.78 3.84 -17.38
C GLU A 146 -35.47 3.75 -18.21
N LYS A 147 -35.22 2.56 -18.77
CA LYS A 147 -34.01 2.25 -19.57
C LYS A 147 -33.94 2.93 -20.95
N ARG A 148 -34.94 3.75 -21.32
CA ARG A 148 -35.07 4.26 -22.70
C ARG A 148 -34.12 5.41 -23.04
N ARG A 149 -33.67 6.18 -22.05
CA ARG A 149 -32.81 7.36 -22.26
C ARG A 149 -31.33 7.09 -21.99
N TYR A 150 -31.01 6.30 -20.98
CA TYR A 150 -29.64 6.06 -20.50
C TYR A 150 -29.32 4.57 -20.46
N GLN A 151 -28.04 4.22 -20.59
CA GLN A 151 -27.55 2.86 -20.38
C GLN A 151 -27.36 2.61 -18.89
N LEU A 152 -28.40 2.04 -18.25
CA LEU A 152 -28.35 1.71 -16.83
C LEU A 152 -27.50 0.47 -16.58
N ARG A 153 -26.50 0.60 -15.72
CA ARG A 153 -25.64 -0.48 -15.23
C ARG A 153 -25.99 -0.72 -13.76
N ILE A 154 -26.84 -1.71 -13.52
CA ILE A 154 -27.37 -2.09 -12.20
C ILE A 154 -26.99 -3.56 -11.94
N PRO A 155 -26.58 -3.93 -10.71
CA PRO A 155 -26.27 -5.33 -10.40
C PRO A 155 -27.47 -6.25 -10.65
N SER A 156 -27.23 -7.41 -11.26
CA SER A 156 -28.27 -8.36 -11.62
C SER A 156 -29.00 -8.91 -10.38
N SER A 157 -30.30 -9.15 -10.56
CA SER A 157 -31.12 -9.87 -9.58
C SER A 157 -31.11 -11.37 -9.89
N ILE A 158 -31.09 -12.19 -8.83
CA ILE A 158 -31.27 -13.63 -8.97
C ILE A 158 -32.73 -13.90 -9.36
N ASP A 159 -32.93 -14.71 -10.39
CA ASP A 159 -34.22 -15.27 -10.75
C ASP A 159 -34.77 -16.12 -9.59
N LYS A 160 -36.06 -15.98 -9.25
CA LYS A 160 -36.69 -16.73 -8.15
C LYS A 160 -36.54 -18.25 -8.29
N SER A 161 -36.37 -18.77 -9.51
CA SER A 161 -36.15 -20.19 -9.82
C SER A 161 -34.71 -20.68 -9.61
N LYS A 162 -33.75 -19.77 -9.44
CA LYS A 162 -32.32 -20.08 -9.31
C LYS A 162 -31.80 -19.73 -7.92
N THR A 163 -30.85 -20.52 -7.45
CA THR A 163 -30.16 -20.28 -6.17
C THR A 163 -29.00 -19.30 -6.31
N GLN A 164 -28.47 -19.10 -7.53
CA GLN A 164 -27.33 -18.24 -7.85
C GLN A 164 -27.39 -17.63 -9.27
N LEU A 165 -26.66 -16.53 -9.47
CA LEU A 165 -26.47 -15.89 -10.79
C LEU A 165 -25.66 -16.78 -11.73
N SER A 166 -25.89 -16.67 -13.05
CA SER A 166 -24.95 -17.24 -14.01
C SER A 166 -23.58 -16.55 -13.91
N ILE A 167 -22.51 -17.21 -14.38
CA ILE A 167 -21.14 -16.66 -14.39
C ILE A 167 -21.14 -15.27 -15.03
N LYS A 168 -21.76 -15.15 -16.21
CA LYS A 168 -21.92 -13.87 -16.93
C LYS A 168 -22.63 -12.80 -16.09
N GLN A 169 -23.77 -13.12 -15.49
CA GLN A 169 -24.53 -12.18 -14.65
C GLN A 169 -23.76 -11.77 -13.39
N ALA A 170 -22.99 -12.69 -12.81
CA ALA A 170 -22.17 -12.40 -11.64
C ALA A 170 -21.01 -11.47 -12.01
N ASN A 171 -20.34 -11.69 -13.14
CA ASN A 171 -19.25 -10.85 -13.63
C ASN A 171 -19.72 -9.44 -13.97
N GLU A 172 -20.84 -9.31 -14.68
CA GLU A 172 -21.49 -8.03 -14.93
C GLU A 172 -21.83 -7.32 -13.59
N SER A 173 -22.41 -8.04 -12.63
CA SER A 173 -22.74 -7.47 -11.31
C SER A 173 -21.51 -6.99 -10.53
N ARG A 174 -20.37 -7.70 -10.64
CA ARG A 174 -19.12 -7.30 -9.98
C ARG A 174 -18.53 -6.06 -10.63
N LEU A 175 -18.49 -6.01 -11.95
CA LEU A 175 -17.98 -4.86 -12.68
C LEU A 175 -18.75 -3.60 -12.29
N VAL A 176 -20.08 -3.70 -12.20
CA VAL A 176 -20.95 -2.62 -11.72
C VAL A 176 -20.68 -2.27 -10.25
N THR A 177 -20.55 -3.27 -9.37
CA THR A 177 -20.30 -3.04 -7.94
C THR A 177 -18.93 -2.41 -7.67
N PHE A 178 -17.90 -2.84 -8.40
CA PHE A 178 -16.54 -2.30 -8.31
C PHE A 178 -16.53 -0.81 -8.60
N HIS A 179 -17.12 -0.41 -9.74
CA HIS A 179 -17.25 1.00 -10.08
C HIS A 179 -18.15 1.76 -9.10
N ARG A 180 -19.25 1.17 -8.62
CA ARG A 180 -20.12 1.80 -7.61
C ARG A 180 -19.40 2.06 -6.28
N ASN A 181 -18.43 1.24 -5.88
CA ASN A 181 -17.68 1.48 -4.64
C ASN A 181 -16.93 2.85 -4.66
N VAL A 182 -16.69 3.42 -5.83
CA VAL A 182 -16.12 4.77 -5.98
C VAL A 182 -17.01 5.84 -5.37
N VAL A 183 -18.32 5.83 -5.67
CA VAL A 183 -19.25 6.83 -5.11
C VAL A 183 -19.40 6.66 -3.60
N GLU A 184 -19.39 5.42 -3.09
CA GLU A 184 -19.38 5.18 -1.64
C GLU A 184 -18.14 5.78 -0.96
N ARG A 185 -16.97 5.64 -1.57
CA ARG A 185 -15.72 6.22 -1.05
C ARG A 185 -15.73 7.74 -1.08
N ALA A 186 -16.22 8.34 -2.17
CA ALA A 186 -16.40 9.77 -2.27
C ALA A 186 -17.34 10.30 -1.17
N ILE A 187 -18.50 9.65 -0.97
CA ILE A 187 -19.42 9.97 0.14
C ILE A 187 -18.71 9.83 1.50
N GLY A 188 -17.89 8.80 1.68
CA GLY A 188 -17.06 8.61 2.88
C GLY A 188 -16.16 9.80 3.19
N ARG A 189 -15.53 10.42 2.18
CA ARG A 189 -14.70 11.63 2.35
C ARG A 189 -15.51 12.81 2.89
N SER A 190 -16.72 13.00 2.39
CA SER A 190 -17.60 14.07 2.88
C SER A 190 -17.95 13.91 4.37
N LYS A 191 -18.06 12.67 4.86
CA LYS A 191 -18.39 12.36 6.25
C LYS A 191 -17.22 12.49 7.23
N LYS A 192 -15.99 12.72 6.73
CA LYS A 192 -14.83 13.07 7.58
C LYS A 192 -14.91 14.50 8.14
N TRP A 193 -15.70 15.35 7.50
CA TRP A 193 -15.88 16.72 7.97
C TRP A 193 -16.71 16.73 9.24
N LYS A 194 -16.16 17.30 10.32
CA LYS A 194 -16.78 17.36 11.66
C LYS A 194 -18.25 17.78 11.65
N PHE A 195 -18.61 18.71 10.75
CA PHE A 195 -19.99 19.18 10.58
C PHE A 195 -20.97 18.07 10.14
N LEU A 196 -20.55 17.18 9.24
CA LEU A 196 -21.36 16.06 8.73
C LEU A 196 -21.12 14.75 9.49
N GLN A 197 -20.12 14.73 10.37
CA GLN A 197 -19.80 13.56 11.19
C GLN A 197 -20.98 13.22 12.11
N ASN A 198 -21.50 14.22 12.82
CA ASN A 198 -22.58 14.05 13.79
C ASN A 198 -23.95 14.52 13.25
N ARG A 199 -24.94 14.61 14.13
CA ARG A 199 -26.24 15.17 13.79
C ARG A 199 -26.09 16.66 13.52
N VAL A 200 -26.59 17.13 12.38
CA VAL A 200 -26.63 18.55 12.06
C VAL A 200 -27.76 19.21 12.84
N VAL A 201 -27.45 20.34 13.48
CA VAL A 201 -28.44 21.15 14.19
C VAL A 201 -29.50 21.64 13.21
N HIS A 202 -30.78 21.50 13.58
CA HIS A 202 -31.93 21.77 12.70
C HIS A 202 -31.92 23.17 12.05
N GLN A 203 -31.31 24.18 12.69
CA GLN A 203 -31.15 25.54 12.12
C GLN A 203 -30.38 25.59 10.79
N TYR A 204 -29.52 24.60 10.53
CA TYR A 204 -28.73 24.55 9.30
C TYR A 204 -29.42 23.79 8.17
N VAL A 205 -30.58 23.16 8.42
CA VAL A 205 -31.30 22.34 7.43
C VAL A 205 -31.55 23.14 6.14
N ALA A 206 -31.91 24.42 6.28
CA ALA A 206 -32.18 25.31 5.14
C ALA A 206 -30.96 25.72 4.31
N LYS A 207 -29.75 25.41 4.78
CA LYS A 207 -28.49 25.72 4.10
C LYS A 207 -27.71 24.46 3.74
N LEU A 208 -28.24 23.27 4.06
CA LEU A 208 -27.54 22.00 3.87
C LEU A 208 -27.16 21.76 2.41
N ASP A 209 -28.03 22.11 1.46
CA ASP A 209 -27.77 21.99 0.03
C ASP A 209 -26.50 22.74 -0.41
N LYS A 210 -26.36 24.00 0.02
CA LYS A 210 -25.20 24.85 -0.25
C LYS A 210 -23.96 24.36 0.49
N ILE A 211 -24.10 23.99 1.76
CA ILE A 211 -22.98 23.50 2.57
C ILE A 211 -22.39 22.23 1.95
N VAL A 212 -23.24 21.26 1.60
CA VAL A 212 -22.80 20.00 1.00
C VAL A 212 -22.19 20.22 -0.38
N SER A 213 -22.73 21.15 -1.17
CA SER A 213 -22.14 21.53 -2.47
C SER A 213 -20.76 22.18 -2.32
N ILE A 214 -20.58 23.08 -1.36
CA ILE A 214 -19.28 23.70 -1.05
C ILE A 214 -18.29 22.64 -0.57
N LEU A 215 -18.73 21.72 0.28
CA LEU A 215 -17.90 20.62 0.76
C LEU A 215 -17.42 19.74 -0.40
N ALA A 216 -18.30 19.38 -1.33
CA ALA A 216 -17.92 18.61 -2.52
C ALA A 216 -16.92 19.34 -3.42
N SER A 217 -17.13 20.64 -3.68
CA SER A 217 -16.15 21.47 -4.39
C SER A 217 -14.80 21.53 -3.67
N THR A 218 -14.82 21.61 -2.34
CA THR A 218 -13.60 21.65 -1.51
C THR A 218 -12.87 20.32 -1.60
N ILE A 219 -13.60 19.20 -1.48
CA ILE A 219 -13.04 17.84 -1.65
C ILE A 219 -12.43 17.68 -3.04
N ASN A 220 -13.12 18.07 -4.11
CA ASN A 220 -12.56 18.00 -5.46
C ASN A 220 -11.28 18.84 -5.64
N LYS A 221 -11.15 19.94 -4.90
CA LYS A 221 -10.01 20.85 -5.03
C LYS A 221 -8.80 20.38 -4.25
N PHE A 222 -9.00 19.80 -3.07
CA PHE A 222 -7.94 19.52 -2.11
C PHE A 222 -7.67 18.03 -1.87
N ASP A 223 -8.65 17.15 -2.11
CA ASP A 223 -8.42 15.71 -2.01
C ASP A 223 -7.95 15.17 -3.36
N GLU A 224 -7.00 14.23 -3.32
CA GLU A 224 -6.53 13.54 -4.52
C GLU A 224 -7.64 12.66 -5.13
N SER A 225 -7.61 12.55 -6.46
CA SER A 225 -8.45 11.59 -7.20
C SER A 225 -8.15 10.17 -6.71
N LEU A 226 -9.19 9.32 -6.59
CA LEU A 226 -9.04 7.94 -6.08
C LEU A 226 -8.13 7.07 -6.97
N TYR A 227 -7.72 7.55 -8.16
CA TYR A 227 -7.01 6.77 -9.16
C TYR A 227 -5.76 7.45 -9.77
N LYS A 228 -5.30 8.59 -9.24
CA LYS A 228 -4.23 9.39 -9.88
C LYS A 228 -2.87 8.67 -9.98
N ASN A 229 -2.61 7.63 -9.16
CA ASN A 229 -1.32 6.90 -9.06
C ASN A 229 -1.45 5.36 -9.21
N VAL A 230 -2.40 4.84 -9.99
CA VAL A 230 -2.80 3.41 -9.92
C VAL A 230 -2.50 2.59 -11.20
N SER A 231 -1.44 2.90 -11.95
CA SER A 231 -1.13 2.16 -13.19
C SER A 231 -0.90 0.65 -12.94
N LYS A 232 -0.08 0.27 -11.95
CA LYS A 232 0.24 -1.14 -11.63
C LYS A 232 -0.91 -1.92 -10.93
N LYS A 233 -1.64 -1.30 -9.99
CA LYS A 233 -2.77 -1.95 -9.28
C LYS A 233 -3.97 -2.23 -10.20
N ASN A 234 -4.17 -1.40 -11.23
CA ASN A 234 -5.28 -1.55 -12.18
C ASN A 234 -5.05 -2.67 -13.19
N GLU A 235 -3.79 -2.96 -13.54
CA GLU A 235 -3.43 -4.12 -14.36
C GLU A 235 -3.71 -5.43 -13.61
N HIS A 236 -3.39 -5.50 -12.30
CA HIS A 236 -3.77 -6.62 -11.44
C HIS A 236 -5.29 -6.80 -11.32
N VAL A 237 -6.07 -5.72 -11.12
CA VAL A 237 -7.54 -5.81 -11.04
C VAL A 237 -8.15 -6.24 -12.38
N LYS A 238 -7.59 -5.76 -13.49
CA LYS A 238 -7.95 -6.18 -14.84
C LYS A 238 -7.68 -7.67 -15.05
N LEU A 239 -6.48 -8.15 -14.75
CA LEU A 239 -6.09 -9.56 -14.83
C LEU A 239 -6.93 -10.46 -13.93
N ILE A 240 -7.27 -10.01 -12.71
CA ILE A 240 -8.16 -10.75 -11.79
C ILE A 240 -9.58 -10.83 -12.34
N LEU A 241 -10.13 -9.73 -12.87
CA LEU A 241 -11.48 -9.74 -13.46
C LEU A 241 -11.55 -10.59 -14.75
N GLU A 242 -10.48 -10.60 -15.55
CA GLU A 242 -10.30 -11.46 -16.72
C GLU A 242 -10.18 -12.94 -16.32
N HIS A 243 -9.32 -13.29 -15.36
CA HIS A 243 -9.13 -14.67 -14.87
C HIS A 243 -10.40 -15.28 -14.26
N ILE A 244 -11.17 -14.48 -13.51
CA ILE A 244 -12.40 -15.00 -12.91
C ILE A 244 -13.52 -15.14 -13.96
N ASN A 245 -13.44 -14.44 -15.10
CA ASN A 245 -14.42 -14.58 -16.17
C ASN A 245 -14.46 -16.00 -16.78
N ASP A 246 -13.35 -16.72 -16.69
CA ASP A 246 -13.17 -18.06 -17.26
C ASP A 246 -13.42 -19.21 -16.27
N SER A 247 -13.70 -18.91 -15.00
CA SER A 247 -13.83 -19.95 -13.96
C SER A 247 -15.23 -20.58 -13.89
N GLU A 248 -15.35 -21.86 -14.24
CA GLU A 248 -16.58 -22.63 -14.06
C GLU A 248 -16.99 -22.75 -12.58
N ASN A 249 -18.30 -22.64 -12.30
CA ASN A 249 -18.88 -22.68 -10.95
C ASN A 249 -19.03 -24.12 -10.40
N GLU A 250 -17.93 -24.85 -10.44
CA GLU A 250 -17.79 -26.25 -10.03
C GLU A 250 -18.29 -26.51 -8.60
N LEU A 251 -18.07 -25.56 -7.67
CA LEU A 251 -18.54 -25.65 -6.28
C LEU A 251 -20.07 -25.53 -6.15
N GLN A 252 -20.72 -24.77 -7.04
CA GLN A 252 -22.18 -24.70 -7.09
C GLN A 252 -22.76 -26.02 -7.61
N TYR A 253 -22.17 -26.60 -8.65
CA TYR A 253 -22.56 -27.93 -9.13
C TYR A 253 -22.44 -29.00 -8.04
N LEU A 254 -21.38 -28.93 -7.21
CA LEU A 254 -21.23 -29.81 -6.05
C LEU A 254 -22.36 -29.62 -5.01
N MET A 255 -22.88 -28.40 -4.83
CA MET A 255 -24.00 -28.15 -3.93
C MET A 255 -25.34 -28.61 -4.49
N ASP A 256 -25.56 -28.41 -5.79
CA ASP A 256 -26.79 -28.81 -6.46
C ASP A 256 -26.88 -30.35 -6.61
N LYS A 257 -25.74 -31.05 -6.73
CA LYS A 257 -25.68 -32.52 -6.88
C LYS A 257 -25.57 -33.30 -5.56
N ASN A 258 -24.94 -32.73 -4.51
CA ASN A 258 -24.66 -33.42 -3.24
C ASN A 258 -25.51 -32.92 -2.05
N GLN A 259 -26.81 -32.67 -2.22
CA GLN A 259 -27.67 -32.40 -1.06
C GLN A 259 -27.69 -33.55 -0.03
N ASN A 260 -27.18 -34.75 -0.35
CA ASN A 260 -27.19 -35.91 0.57
C ASN A 260 -25.94 -36.81 0.58
N ASN A 261 -24.81 -36.45 -0.05
CA ASN A 261 -23.59 -37.25 0.09
C ASN A 261 -22.68 -36.65 1.17
N SER A 262 -22.42 -37.49 2.14
CA SER A 262 -21.94 -37.20 3.47
C SER A 262 -20.56 -36.56 3.52
N TRP A 263 -20.51 -35.35 4.09
CA TRP A 263 -19.30 -34.81 4.72
C TRP A 263 -19.03 -35.61 6.01
N HIS A 264 -18.73 -36.90 5.88
CA HIS A 264 -18.40 -37.78 6.99
C HIS A 264 -16.93 -37.55 7.35
N LEU A 265 -16.68 -36.81 8.43
CA LEU A 265 -15.57 -36.92 9.37
C LEU A 265 -15.78 -35.86 10.46
N ALA A 266 -15.30 -36.14 11.68
CA ALA A 266 -15.61 -35.39 12.90
C ALA A 266 -15.49 -33.87 12.71
N ALA A 267 -16.54 -33.15 13.12
CA ALA A 267 -16.54 -31.69 13.08
C ALA A 267 -15.37 -31.15 13.89
N LYS A 268 -14.42 -30.49 13.22
CA LYS A 268 -13.26 -29.92 13.91
C LYS A 268 -13.73 -28.73 14.76
N ASN A 269 -13.54 -28.79 16.07
CA ASN A 269 -13.70 -27.62 16.96
C ASN A 269 -12.55 -26.62 16.74
N LEU A 270 -12.59 -25.43 17.35
CA LEU A 270 -11.56 -24.40 17.09
C LEU A 270 -10.12 -24.89 17.30
N ASN A 271 -9.88 -25.74 18.29
CA ASN A 271 -8.55 -26.29 18.57
C ASN A 271 -8.13 -27.28 17.48
N GLU A 272 -9.03 -28.18 17.09
CA GLU A 272 -8.80 -29.14 16.00
C GLU A 272 -8.68 -28.42 14.63
N ILE A 273 -9.31 -27.25 14.48
CA ILE A 273 -9.18 -26.37 13.33
C ILE A 273 -7.77 -25.78 13.26
N ILE A 274 -7.25 -25.27 14.38
CA ILE A 274 -5.88 -24.76 14.47
C ILE A 274 -4.90 -25.88 14.13
N ASP A 275 -5.04 -27.06 14.74
CA ASP A 275 -4.19 -28.22 14.45
C ASP A 275 -4.26 -28.64 12.98
N PHE A 276 -5.46 -28.68 12.42
CA PHE A 276 -5.65 -28.98 11.00
C PHE A 276 -4.97 -27.93 10.11
N ILE A 277 -5.20 -26.64 10.34
CA ILE A 277 -4.60 -25.56 9.54
C ILE A 277 -3.06 -25.59 9.66
N THR A 278 -2.54 -25.93 10.83
CA THR A 278 -1.10 -26.03 11.11
C THR A 278 -0.43 -27.19 10.36
N ASN A 279 -1.10 -28.34 10.32
CA ASN A 279 -0.53 -29.58 9.75
C ASN A 279 -0.80 -29.74 8.26
N THR A 280 -1.69 -28.93 7.70
CA THR A 280 -2.14 -29.06 6.32
C THR A 280 -1.28 -28.23 5.37
N LYS A 281 -0.47 -28.91 4.55
CA LYS A 281 0.45 -28.26 3.59
C LYS A 281 -0.22 -27.67 2.34
N TYR A 282 -1.47 -28.01 2.04
CA TYR A 282 -2.16 -27.55 0.83
C TYR A 282 -2.89 -26.21 0.98
N LEU A 283 -3.05 -25.69 2.21
CA LEU A 283 -3.76 -24.43 2.43
C LEU A 283 -2.87 -23.25 1.98
N PRO A 284 -3.31 -22.45 0.98
CA PRO A 284 -2.54 -21.32 0.50
C PRO A 284 -2.38 -20.25 1.59
N ARG A 285 -1.22 -19.60 1.61
CA ARG A 285 -1.00 -18.40 2.41
C ARG A 285 -1.48 -17.19 1.62
N TYR A 286 -2.46 -16.47 2.15
CA TYR A 286 -2.89 -15.20 1.56
C TYR A 286 -2.06 -14.06 2.14
N THR A 287 -1.57 -13.16 1.27
CA THR A 287 -1.07 -11.86 1.73
C THR A 287 -2.24 -10.94 2.08
N PRO A 288 -2.06 -9.99 3.02
CA PRO A 288 -3.02 -8.91 3.28
C PRO A 288 -3.57 -8.26 2.01
N SER A 289 -2.68 -7.89 1.10
CA SER A 289 -2.99 -7.24 -0.17
C SER A 289 -3.81 -8.15 -1.10
N LYS A 290 -3.63 -9.48 -1.03
CA LYS A 290 -4.42 -10.45 -1.81
C LYS A 290 -5.84 -10.60 -1.27
N ILE A 291 -6.03 -10.65 0.05
CA ILE A 291 -7.39 -10.67 0.64
C ILE A 291 -8.14 -9.38 0.28
N GLU A 292 -7.43 -8.25 0.28
CA GLU A 292 -7.99 -6.97 -0.14
C GLU A 292 -8.41 -7.00 -1.61
N SER A 293 -7.55 -7.49 -2.51
CA SER A 293 -7.81 -7.49 -3.96
C SER A 293 -8.96 -8.41 -4.39
N ILE A 294 -9.18 -9.54 -3.68
CA ILE A 294 -10.31 -10.45 -3.96
C ILE A 294 -11.61 -10.03 -3.26
N SER A 295 -11.56 -9.08 -2.32
CA SER A 295 -12.75 -8.58 -1.61
C SER A 295 -13.61 -7.70 -2.53
N THR A 296 -14.94 -7.80 -2.42
CA THR A 296 -15.88 -6.99 -3.23
C THR A 296 -16.00 -5.53 -2.75
N GLY A 297 -15.10 -5.08 -1.87
CA GLY A 297 -15.05 -3.70 -1.37
C GLY A 297 -14.93 -3.58 0.15
N TYR A 298 -14.72 -2.34 0.59
CA TYR A 298 -14.48 -1.93 1.98
C TYR A 298 -15.49 -2.52 2.99
N TYR A 299 -16.78 -2.52 2.64
CA TYR A 299 -17.83 -2.95 3.55
C TYR A 299 -17.78 -4.46 3.83
N ALA A 300 -17.38 -5.27 2.85
CA ALA A 300 -17.25 -6.71 3.02
C ALA A 300 -16.11 -7.07 3.99
N MET A 301 -14.97 -6.39 3.90
CA MET A 301 -13.86 -6.52 4.85
C MET A 301 -14.23 -6.01 6.26
N LYS A 302 -15.02 -4.93 6.35
CA LYS A 302 -15.49 -4.42 7.65
C LYS A 302 -16.47 -5.38 8.33
N LEU A 303 -17.36 -5.99 7.55
CA LEU A 303 -18.32 -6.97 8.04
C LEU A 303 -17.66 -8.30 8.41
N SER A 304 -16.69 -8.77 7.62
CA SER A 304 -16.03 -10.07 7.86
C SER A 304 -15.42 -10.14 9.26
N LYS A 305 -14.77 -9.05 9.71
CA LYS A 305 -14.24 -8.92 11.07
C LYS A 305 -15.31 -9.08 12.15
N ARG A 306 -16.47 -8.45 11.96
CA ARG A 306 -17.58 -8.53 12.91
C ARG A 306 -18.23 -9.91 12.96
N TYR A 307 -18.29 -10.60 11.81
CA TYR A 307 -18.79 -11.97 11.77
C TYR A 307 -17.84 -12.93 12.46
N LEU A 308 -16.52 -12.74 12.35
CA LEU A 308 -15.56 -13.54 13.08
C LEU A 308 -15.83 -13.49 14.59
N ASN A 309 -15.90 -12.29 15.17
CA ASN A 309 -16.15 -12.09 16.60
C ASN A 309 -17.39 -12.80 17.13
N ASN A 310 -18.46 -12.87 16.33
CA ASN A 310 -19.74 -13.45 16.76
C ASN A 310 -19.89 -14.94 16.43
N SER A 311 -18.91 -15.55 15.76
CA SER A 311 -19.03 -16.89 15.20
C SER A 311 -18.00 -17.89 15.73
N VAL A 312 -16.96 -17.44 16.43
CA VAL A 312 -15.84 -18.28 16.90
C VAL A 312 -16.34 -19.51 17.67
N ASP A 313 -17.27 -19.31 18.61
CA ASP A 313 -17.78 -20.37 19.51
C ASP A 313 -18.62 -21.44 18.81
N HIS A 314 -19.01 -21.21 17.56
CA HIS A 314 -19.93 -22.08 16.83
C HIS A 314 -19.37 -22.56 15.50
N LEU A 315 -18.14 -22.17 15.17
CA LEU A 315 -17.46 -22.51 13.94
C LEU A 315 -17.11 -24.01 13.91
N LYS A 316 -17.43 -24.67 12.80
CA LYS A 316 -17.10 -26.08 12.53
C LYS A 316 -16.54 -26.21 11.13
N ILE A 317 -15.42 -26.92 10.98
CA ILE A 317 -14.83 -27.23 9.67
C ILE A 317 -14.91 -28.73 9.40
N TYR A 318 -15.31 -29.07 8.18
CA TYR A 318 -15.38 -30.42 7.63
C TYR A 318 -14.48 -30.49 6.40
N GLU A 319 -13.73 -31.56 6.27
CA GLU A 319 -12.89 -31.85 5.12
C GLU A 319 -13.59 -32.88 4.22
N HIS A 320 -13.54 -32.67 2.90
CA HIS A 320 -14.23 -33.56 1.97
C HIS A 320 -13.38 -34.79 1.64
N GLN A 321 -13.92 -36.00 1.79
CA GLN A 321 -13.15 -37.24 1.59
C GLN A 321 -12.81 -37.56 0.13
N SER A 322 -13.67 -37.20 -0.82
CA SER A 322 -13.49 -37.56 -2.24
C SER A 322 -13.11 -36.39 -3.15
N ILE A 323 -13.01 -35.18 -2.60
CA ILE A 323 -12.61 -33.99 -3.37
C ILE A 323 -11.42 -33.43 -2.64
N GLU A 324 -10.25 -33.64 -3.24
CA GLU A 324 -8.98 -33.20 -2.69
C GLU A 324 -9.00 -31.69 -2.42
N ASN A 325 -8.37 -31.28 -1.32
CA ASN A 325 -8.16 -29.88 -0.96
C ASN A 325 -9.47 -29.06 -0.81
N CYS A 326 -10.59 -29.73 -0.48
CA CYS A 326 -11.90 -29.10 -0.31
C CYS A 326 -12.37 -29.14 1.15
N ILE A 327 -12.76 -27.97 1.67
CA ILE A 327 -13.27 -27.82 3.03
C ILE A 327 -14.64 -27.14 3.05
N LYS A 328 -15.44 -27.45 4.07
CA LYS A 328 -16.72 -26.82 4.38
C LYS A 328 -16.68 -26.26 5.79
N VAL A 329 -16.91 -24.96 5.90
CA VAL A 329 -16.97 -24.20 7.14
C VAL A 329 -18.41 -23.83 7.44
N VAL A 330 -18.91 -24.16 8.63
CA VAL A 330 -20.28 -23.91 9.07
C VAL A 330 -20.24 -23.15 10.39
N GLY A 331 -21.26 -22.33 10.66
CA GLY A 331 -21.43 -21.68 11.96
C GLY A 331 -21.11 -20.20 11.98
N ILE A 332 -20.99 -19.58 10.80
CA ILE A 332 -20.79 -18.13 10.69
C ILE A 332 -22.15 -17.44 10.88
N ASN A 333 -22.32 -16.76 12.00
CA ASN A 333 -23.53 -16.07 12.39
C ASN A 333 -23.53 -14.63 11.86
N SER A 334 -24.65 -14.24 11.24
CA SER A 334 -24.88 -12.86 10.86
C SER A 334 -25.33 -12.02 12.06
N ARG A 335 -24.72 -10.83 12.25
CA ARG A 335 -25.17 -9.83 13.22
C ARG A 335 -26.62 -9.34 13.02
N PHE A 336 -27.22 -9.62 11.86
CA PHE A 336 -28.53 -9.10 11.49
C PHE A 336 -29.66 -10.09 11.73
N VAL A 337 -29.38 -11.36 12.06
CA VAL A 337 -30.41 -12.37 12.32
C VAL A 337 -29.93 -13.35 13.39
N SER A 338 -30.66 -13.49 14.49
CA SER A 338 -30.36 -14.52 15.50
C SER A 338 -30.63 -15.92 14.93
N GLY A 339 -29.66 -16.84 15.04
CA GLY A 339 -29.89 -18.27 14.80
C GLY A 339 -29.65 -18.79 13.38
N ILE A 340 -29.38 -17.93 12.39
CA ILE A 340 -29.00 -18.39 11.03
C ILE A 340 -27.49 -18.62 10.96
N LYS A 341 -27.08 -19.89 10.88
CA LYS A 341 -25.69 -20.31 10.63
C LYS A 341 -25.44 -20.44 9.13
N HIS A 342 -24.54 -19.63 8.60
CA HIS A 342 -24.12 -19.75 7.20
C HIS A 342 -23.05 -20.82 7.03
N CYS A 343 -22.99 -21.35 5.80
CA CYS A 343 -22.03 -22.33 5.35
C CYS A 343 -21.18 -21.72 4.24
N SER A 344 -19.86 -21.90 4.31
CA SER A 344 -18.88 -21.49 3.30
C SER A 344 -18.03 -22.69 2.91
N ILE A 345 -17.90 -22.97 1.63
CA ILE A 345 -17.09 -24.07 1.08
C ILE A 345 -15.93 -23.46 0.32
N PHE A 346 -14.76 -24.07 0.44
CA PHE A 346 -13.55 -23.66 -0.26
C PHE A 346 -12.93 -24.87 -0.95
N LYS A 347 -12.40 -24.65 -2.15
CA LYS A 347 -11.52 -25.59 -2.84
C LYS A 347 -10.21 -24.87 -3.10
N PHE A 348 -9.15 -25.41 -2.53
CA PHE A 348 -7.80 -24.86 -2.63
C PHE A 348 -6.98 -25.61 -3.67
N TYR A 349 -6.02 -24.91 -4.25
CA TYR A 349 -5.07 -25.48 -5.20
C TYR A 349 -3.66 -25.25 -4.64
N PRO A 350 -2.92 -26.31 -4.28
CA PRO A 350 -1.58 -26.19 -3.72
C PRO A 350 -0.67 -25.32 -4.59
N GLY A 351 0.05 -24.38 -3.98
CA GLY A 351 0.95 -23.45 -4.68
C GLY A 351 0.27 -22.40 -5.56
N LYS A 352 -1.06 -22.43 -5.70
CA LYS A 352 -1.84 -21.50 -6.54
C LYS A 352 -2.95 -20.84 -5.72
N SER A 353 -2.58 -19.93 -4.82
CA SER A 353 -3.54 -19.19 -4.00
C SER A 353 -4.59 -18.45 -4.82
N GLU A 354 -4.24 -18.07 -6.05
CA GLU A 354 -5.07 -17.31 -6.98
C GLU A 354 -6.26 -18.09 -7.53
N ASP A 355 -6.16 -19.42 -7.56
CA ASP A 355 -7.18 -20.31 -8.10
C ASP A 355 -8.20 -20.76 -7.03
N THR A 356 -8.13 -20.22 -5.81
CA THR A 356 -9.03 -20.62 -4.73
C THR A 356 -10.48 -20.34 -5.10
N LYS A 357 -11.28 -21.41 -5.19
CA LYS A 357 -12.72 -21.31 -5.40
C LYS A 357 -13.43 -21.30 -4.05
N PHE A 358 -14.51 -20.53 -3.94
CA PHE A 358 -15.35 -20.55 -2.75
C PHE A 358 -16.85 -20.55 -3.12
N TYR A 359 -17.68 -21.00 -2.19
CA TYR A 359 -19.14 -20.93 -2.22
C TYR A 359 -19.64 -20.54 -0.84
N CYS A 360 -20.70 -19.72 -0.72
CA CYS A 360 -21.31 -19.45 0.57
C CYS A 360 -22.84 -19.38 0.49
N SER A 361 -23.53 -20.05 1.41
CA SER A 361 -24.99 -20.16 1.45
C SER A 361 -25.70 -18.86 1.87
N CYS A 362 -24.97 -17.82 2.27
CA CYS A 362 -25.60 -16.54 2.60
C CYS A 362 -26.12 -15.84 1.34
N LYS A 363 -27.13 -14.98 1.50
CA LYS A 363 -27.76 -14.23 0.41
C LYS A 363 -26.73 -13.48 -0.45
N SER A 364 -25.68 -12.91 0.15
CA SER A 364 -24.61 -12.23 -0.61
C SER A 364 -23.68 -13.20 -1.33
N GLY A 365 -23.37 -14.35 -0.71
CA GLY A 365 -22.46 -15.36 -1.24
C GLY A 365 -23.08 -16.19 -2.37
N THR A 366 -24.38 -16.44 -2.33
CA THR A 366 -25.08 -17.07 -3.46
C THR A 366 -25.30 -16.12 -4.63
N ARG A 367 -25.10 -14.81 -4.42
CA ARG A 367 -25.22 -13.74 -5.43
C ARG A 367 -23.91 -13.33 -6.05
N THR A 368 -22.80 -13.88 -5.56
CA THR A 368 -21.47 -13.35 -5.77
C THR A 368 -20.50 -14.49 -5.93
N THR A 369 -19.64 -14.36 -6.90
CA THR A 369 -18.60 -15.34 -7.21
C THR A 369 -17.23 -14.84 -6.71
N ASN A 370 -17.21 -13.71 -5.97
CA ASN A 370 -16.13 -13.25 -5.04
C ASN A 370 -16.52 -13.45 -3.56
N PRO A 371 -15.56 -13.63 -2.64
CA PRO A 371 -15.86 -14.02 -1.27
C PRO A 371 -16.73 -12.97 -0.59
N CYS A 372 -17.91 -13.38 -0.12
CA CYS A 372 -18.75 -12.53 0.73
C CYS A 372 -18.05 -12.30 2.07
N ALA A 373 -18.57 -11.39 2.89
CA ALA A 373 -18.02 -11.14 4.23
C ALA A 373 -17.90 -12.41 5.10
N HIS A 374 -18.77 -13.41 4.94
CA HIS A 374 -18.62 -14.71 5.62
C HIS A 374 -17.47 -15.53 5.07
N ALA A 375 -17.28 -15.58 3.75
CA ALA A 375 -16.16 -16.30 3.14
C ALA A 375 -14.81 -15.59 3.42
N LEU A 376 -14.77 -14.27 3.36
CA LEU A 376 -13.62 -13.46 3.75
C LEU A 376 -13.24 -13.69 5.22
N CYS A 377 -14.23 -13.82 6.10
CA CYS A 377 -13.99 -14.13 7.52
C CYS A 377 -13.20 -15.43 7.69
N VAL A 378 -13.50 -16.48 6.90
CA VAL A 378 -12.76 -17.74 6.94
C VAL A 378 -11.33 -17.58 6.40
N LEU A 379 -11.15 -16.89 5.27
CA LEU A 379 -9.82 -16.67 4.68
C LEU A 379 -8.92 -15.89 5.63
N MET A 380 -9.46 -14.87 6.30
CA MET A 380 -8.74 -14.09 7.31
C MET A 380 -8.39 -14.92 8.55
N LEU A 381 -9.27 -15.84 8.98
CA LEU A 381 -8.98 -16.75 10.09
C LEU A 381 -7.81 -17.69 9.75
N ILE A 382 -7.86 -18.32 8.57
CA ILE A 382 -6.78 -19.20 8.08
C ILE A 382 -5.45 -18.44 8.04
N GLN A 383 -5.45 -17.23 7.48
CA GLN A 383 -4.27 -16.38 7.42
C GLN A 383 -3.74 -16.03 8.83
N SER A 384 -4.62 -15.67 9.76
CA SER A 384 -4.23 -15.25 11.12
C SER A 384 -3.56 -16.39 11.88
N ILE A 385 -4.14 -17.59 11.82
CA ILE A 385 -3.57 -18.81 12.44
C ILE A 385 -2.20 -19.14 11.83
N GLN A 386 -2.06 -19.04 10.50
CA GLN A 386 -0.78 -19.30 9.83
C GLN A 386 0.32 -18.30 10.20
N ASN A 387 -0.04 -17.05 10.53
CA ASN A 387 0.91 -15.99 10.91
C ASN A 387 1.39 -16.11 12.37
N GLU A 388 0.49 -16.32 13.35
CA GLU A 388 0.88 -16.44 14.77
C GLU A 388 1.81 -17.65 15.02
N LEU A 389 1.62 -18.74 14.28
CA LEU A 389 2.46 -19.95 14.41
C LEU A 389 3.84 -19.82 13.75
N SER A 390 4.01 -18.93 12.76
CA SER A 390 5.35 -18.59 12.26
C SER A 390 6.16 -17.77 13.25
N ASP A 391 5.51 -16.94 14.07
CA ASP A 391 6.17 -16.19 15.15
C ASP A 391 6.51 -17.10 16.35
N LEU A 392 5.72 -18.14 16.64
CA LEU A 392 5.97 -19.08 17.75
C LEU A 392 7.05 -20.14 17.46
N LYS A 393 7.28 -20.53 16.20
CA LYS A 393 8.37 -21.47 15.85
C LYS A 393 9.80 -20.92 16.09
N LEU A 394 9.93 -19.62 16.36
CA LEU A 394 11.18 -18.97 16.74
C LEU A 394 11.43 -18.99 18.26
N ALA A 395 10.47 -19.42 19.07
CA ALA A 395 10.60 -19.50 20.52
C ALA A 395 10.57 -20.97 21.00
N THR A 396 11.75 -21.45 21.38
CA THR A 396 12.03 -22.63 22.24
C THR A 396 11.84 -24.05 21.67
N THR A 397 12.99 -24.72 21.54
CA THR A 397 13.18 -26.13 21.86
C THR A 397 12.63 -26.44 23.26
N ASN A 398 11.86 -27.53 23.39
CA ASN A 398 11.26 -28.07 24.63
C ASN A 398 10.14 -27.24 25.29
N ILE A 399 8.97 -27.18 24.66
CA ILE A 399 7.71 -26.99 25.40
C ILE A 399 6.88 -28.27 25.28
N ASP A 400 6.55 -28.87 26.42
CA ASP A 400 5.62 -30.00 26.52
C ASP A 400 4.20 -29.50 26.22
N TYR A 401 3.68 -29.91 25.06
CA TYR A 401 2.39 -29.48 24.51
C TYR A 401 1.21 -29.79 25.44
N ARG A 402 1.35 -30.69 26.43
CA ARG A 402 0.22 -31.12 27.29
C ARG A 402 -0.18 -30.11 28.36
N ASP A 403 0.72 -29.23 28.82
CA ASP A 403 0.40 -28.21 29.84
C ASP A 403 -0.09 -26.87 29.24
N ALA A 404 0.24 -26.59 27.97
CA ALA A 404 -0.37 -25.49 27.21
C ALA A 404 -1.87 -25.75 26.90
N ILE A 405 -2.27 -27.02 26.86
CA ILE A 405 -3.61 -27.49 26.43
C ILE A 405 -4.63 -27.51 27.58
N LYS A 406 -4.22 -27.47 28.86
CA LYS A 406 -5.15 -27.58 30.00
C LYS A 406 -5.88 -26.29 30.39
N ASN A 407 -5.46 -25.11 29.93
CA ASN A 407 -5.98 -23.82 30.40
C ASN A 407 -6.68 -22.99 29.31
N VAL A 408 -7.52 -23.63 28.49
CA VAL A 408 -8.24 -23.01 27.35
C VAL A 408 -9.58 -22.33 27.77
N ARG A 409 -9.83 -22.10 29.05
CA ARG A 409 -11.08 -21.45 29.52
C ARG A 409 -10.92 -20.16 30.33
N SER A 410 -9.71 -19.71 30.65
CA SER A 410 -9.55 -18.60 31.59
C SER A 410 -8.38 -17.63 31.36
N SER A 411 -7.61 -17.73 30.27
CA SER A 411 -6.40 -16.90 30.11
C SER A 411 -6.55 -15.75 29.12
N SER A 412 -5.72 -14.73 29.35
CA SER A 412 -5.45 -13.51 28.56
C SER A 412 -5.20 -13.70 27.07
N HIS A 413 -5.29 -14.92 26.52
CA HIS A 413 -5.12 -15.21 25.10
C HIS A 413 -6.41 -15.13 24.26
N TYR A 414 -7.61 -15.26 24.84
CA TYR A 414 -8.82 -14.80 24.14
C TYR A 414 -8.72 -13.30 23.89
N GLN A 415 -8.19 -12.58 24.89
CA GLN A 415 -7.85 -11.17 24.78
C GLN A 415 -6.67 -10.93 23.85
N ALA A 416 -5.68 -11.83 23.77
CA ALA A 416 -4.55 -11.72 22.83
C ALA A 416 -4.97 -11.96 21.38
N ILE A 417 -5.71 -13.01 21.04
CA ILE A 417 -6.26 -13.21 19.68
C ILE A 417 -7.20 -12.06 19.32
N TYR A 418 -8.04 -11.62 20.26
CA TYR A 418 -8.88 -10.42 20.10
C TYR A 418 -8.03 -9.15 19.87
N ASN A 419 -6.96 -8.94 20.63
CA ASN A 419 -6.06 -7.79 20.50
C ASN A 419 -5.22 -7.89 19.23
N THR A 420 -4.71 -9.06 18.82
CA THR A 420 -3.97 -9.29 17.57
C THR A 420 -4.86 -9.07 16.33
N ILE A 421 -6.14 -9.44 16.41
CA ILE A 421 -7.13 -9.13 15.35
C ILE A 421 -7.42 -7.62 15.29
N MET A 422 -7.44 -6.93 16.44
CA MET A 422 -7.55 -5.47 16.52
C MET A 422 -6.23 -4.74 16.18
N ASP A 423 -5.07 -5.38 16.35
CA ASP A 423 -3.72 -4.85 16.13
C ASP A 423 -3.11 -5.24 14.79
N CYS A 424 -3.81 -6.05 13.98
CA CYS A 424 -3.41 -6.42 12.62
C CYS A 424 -2.98 -5.16 11.84
N LYS A 425 -1.78 -5.15 11.25
CA LYS A 425 -1.19 -3.99 10.52
C LYS A 425 -2.17 -3.33 9.52
N ILE A 426 -2.99 -4.13 8.84
CA ILE A 426 -4.08 -3.65 7.95
C ILE A 426 -5.07 -2.74 8.69
N TYR A 427 -5.43 -3.06 9.94
CA TYR A 427 -6.27 -2.21 10.77
C TYR A 427 -5.53 -0.94 11.21
N LYS A 428 -4.26 -0.98 11.59
CA LYS A 428 -3.50 0.22 12.00
C LYS A 428 -3.19 1.17 10.85
N GLU A 429 -2.87 0.66 9.66
CA GLU A 429 -2.70 1.48 8.45
C GLU A 429 -4.03 2.05 7.94
N TRP A 430 -5.15 1.34 8.10
CA TRP A 430 -6.48 1.85 7.75
C TRP A 430 -7.21 2.62 8.87
N SER A 431 -6.83 2.47 10.15
CA SER A 431 -7.38 3.22 11.30
C SER A 431 -6.71 4.58 11.46
N LYS A 432 -5.45 4.73 11.01
CA LYS A 432 -4.79 6.02 10.80
C LYS A 432 -5.61 6.98 9.90
N PHE A 433 -6.52 6.45 9.07
CA PHE A 433 -7.45 7.24 8.25
C PHE A 433 -8.80 7.57 8.90
N ASN A 434 -9.07 7.16 10.15
CA ASN A 434 -10.43 7.23 10.71
C ASN A 434 -10.54 7.27 12.25
N ASP A 435 -9.57 7.82 12.96
CA ASP A 435 -9.73 8.09 14.40
C ASP A 435 -10.83 9.15 14.63
N THR A 436 -12.07 8.67 14.74
CA THR A 436 -13.13 9.15 15.64
C THR A 436 -14.41 8.36 15.36
N TYR A 437 -14.51 7.16 15.93
CA TYR A 437 -15.78 6.62 16.44
C TYR A 437 -15.50 5.57 17.51
N CYS A 438 -15.34 6.05 18.75
CA CYS A 438 -15.90 5.33 19.88
C CYS A 438 -17.41 5.24 19.64
N ILE A 439 -17.94 4.03 19.44
CA ILE A 439 -19.33 3.77 19.79
C ILE A 439 -19.27 3.43 21.26
N CYS A 440 -19.50 4.44 22.10
CA CYS A 440 -20.03 4.17 23.42
C CYS A 440 -21.26 3.27 23.24
N ASN A 441 -21.30 2.19 24.03
CA ASN A 441 -22.54 1.57 24.47
C ASN A 441 -23.57 2.70 24.74
N GLU A 442 -24.81 2.54 24.36
CA GLU A 442 -25.78 2.18 25.39
C GLU A 442 -27.07 1.63 24.76
N SER A 443 -27.46 0.48 25.26
CA SER A 443 -28.87 0.25 25.56
C SER A 443 -28.93 -0.55 26.86
N TYR A 444 -28.85 0.14 28.00
CA TYR A 444 -29.61 -0.25 29.20
C TYR A 444 -29.92 1.00 30.00
N GLN A 445 -31.21 1.32 30.08
CA GLN A 445 -31.75 2.19 31.11
C GLN A 445 -31.52 1.52 32.47
N GLY A 446 -30.97 2.27 33.41
CA GLY A 446 -30.79 1.88 34.80
C GLY A 446 -29.78 2.82 35.44
N ASP A 447 -30.28 3.66 36.34
CA ASP A 447 -29.61 4.73 37.09
C ASP A 447 -28.09 4.55 37.32
N TRP A 448 -27.34 5.65 37.17
CA TRP A 448 -26.64 6.34 38.27
C TRP A 448 -25.92 7.57 37.70
N MET A 449 -26.28 8.74 38.23
CA MET A 449 -25.79 10.06 37.85
C MET A 449 -24.34 10.33 38.28
N ALA A 450 -23.70 11.21 37.50
CA ALA A 450 -22.75 12.25 37.91
C ALA A 450 -21.28 11.87 38.16
N LYS A 451 -20.39 12.29 37.26
CA LYS A 451 -19.73 13.61 37.32
C LYS A 451 -18.77 13.80 36.14
N CYS A 452 -18.97 14.92 35.44
CA CYS A 452 -18.08 15.50 34.45
C CYS A 452 -17.04 16.40 35.16
N CYS A 453 -15.91 16.66 34.47
CA CYS A 453 -14.90 17.70 34.69
C CYS A 453 -13.89 17.51 35.84
N THR A 454 -12.59 17.52 35.52
CA THR A 454 -11.71 18.71 35.63
C THR A 454 -10.24 18.40 35.27
N CYS A 455 -9.62 19.30 34.52
CA CYS A 455 -8.17 19.45 34.40
C CYS A 455 -7.59 20.00 35.72
N HIS A 456 -6.40 19.57 36.14
CA HIS A 456 -5.35 20.42 36.75
C HIS A 456 -4.04 19.64 36.96
N GLU A 457 -2.93 20.35 36.74
CA GLU A 457 -1.54 19.97 37.04
C GLU A 457 -1.33 19.73 38.55
N LEU A 458 -0.31 18.93 38.92
CA LEU A 458 0.66 19.22 39.99
C LEU A 458 1.74 18.11 40.12
N TYR A 459 3.00 18.55 40.10
CA TYR A 459 4.20 17.83 40.55
C TYR A 459 4.14 17.52 42.06
N HIS A 460 4.54 16.31 42.50
CA HIS A 460 5.60 16.17 43.53
C HIS A 460 6.14 14.72 43.64
N PRO A 461 7.43 14.54 44.01
CA PRO A 461 8.16 13.28 43.98
C PRO A 461 8.32 12.66 45.37
N SER A 462 8.05 11.36 45.51
CA SER A 462 8.53 10.55 46.63
C SER A 462 8.19 9.08 46.42
N CYS A 463 9.16 8.30 45.92
CA CYS A 463 9.37 6.89 46.26
C CYS A 463 10.74 6.46 45.74
N ILE A 464 11.79 6.75 46.53
CA ILE A 464 13.06 6.02 46.50
C ILE A 464 12.95 4.96 47.60
N GLY A 465 13.18 3.70 47.23
CA GLY A 465 13.17 2.56 48.13
C GLY A 465 13.65 1.30 47.43
N GLN A 466 14.95 1.30 47.13
CA GLN A 466 15.85 0.15 46.94
C GLN A 466 15.22 -1.22 46.65
N ASN A 467 15.46 -1.72 45.43
CA ASN A 467 16.05 -3.04 45.22
C ASN A 467 16.82 -3.02 43.90
N GLN A 468 18.09 -3.39 43.97
CA GLN A 468 18.98 -3.58 42.84
C GLN A 468 18.60 -4.88 42.14
N GLU A 469 17.92 -4.77 41.00
CA GLU A 469 18.01 -5.76 39.92
C GLU A 469 18.17 -4.98 38.62
N GLU A 470 19.05 -5.46 37.76
CA GLU A 470 19.51 -4.83 36.53
C GLU A 470 18.33 -4.33 35.69
N ILE A 471 18.22 -3.02 35.57
CA ILE A 471 17.32 -2.37 34.63
C ILE A 471 17.92 -2.61 33.25
N GLU A 472 17.44 -3.64 32.54
CA GLU A 472 17.40 -3.59 31.08
C GLU A 472 16.65 -2.33 30.70
N VAL A 473 17.40 -1.33 30.22
CA VAL A 473 16.84 -0.13 29.64
C VAL A 473 16.03 -0.59 28.42
N ASN A 474 14.71 -0.64 28.58
CA ASN A 474 13.76 -0.65 27.49
C ASN A 474 13.96 0.67 26.73
N ILE A 475 14.89 0.65 25.76
CA ILE A 475 15.01 1.71 24.77
C ILE A 475 13.70 1.66 23.97
N ASP A 476 12.97 2.76 23.98
CA ASP A 476 11.77 2.98 23.17
C ASP A 476 11.94 2.37 21.79
N LYS A 477 11.17 1.31 21.50
CA LYS A 477 11.12 0.69 20.18
C LYS A 477 10.36 1.61 19.23
N GLY A 478 11.05 2.66 18.77
CA GLY A 478 10.71 3.32 17.54
C GLY A 478 10.82 2.35 16.34
N PHE A 479 10.48 2.89 15.18
CA PHE A 479 10.43 2.34 13.83
C PHE A 479 11.28 1.08 13.47
N LEU A 480 12.45 0.88 14.07
CA LEU A 480 13.29 -0.33 13.93
C LEU A 480 12.79 -1.47 14.85
N GLY A 481 11.69 -2.12 14.46
CA GLY A 481 10.93 -3.03 15.34
C GLY A 481 11.59 -4.37 15.71
N ARG A 482 12.62 -4.86 14.99
CA ARG A 482 13.36 -6.09 15.32
C ARG A 482 14.76 -6.04 14.68
N GLN A 483 15.81 -5.86 15.47
CA GLN A 483 17.18 -6.09 15.00
C GLN A 483 17.42 -7.60 14.90
N LYS A 484 17.74 -8.10 13.71
CA LYS A 484 18.23 -9.47 13.51
C LYS A 484 19.67 -9.40 13.02
N THR A 485 20.57 -10.06 13.72
CA THR A 485 21.96 -10.23 13.30
C THR A 485 22.06 -11.49 12.47
N TYR A 486 22.50 -11.36 11.22
CA TYR A 486 22.84 -12.48 10.36
C TYR A 486 24.36 -12.61 10.27
N VAL A 487 24.87 -13.82 10.45
CA VAL A 487 26.28 -14.14 10.19
C VAL A 487 26.32 -14.72 8.80
N ILE A 488 26.71 -13.90 7.83
CA ILE A 488 26.81 -14.30 6.41
C ILE A 488 28.24 -14.78 6.17
N GLY A 489 28.40 -16.09 5.95
CA GLY A 489 29.68 -16.75 5.71
C GLY A 489 30.68 -16.79 6.88
N SER A 490 31.72 -17.60 6.74
CA SER A 490 32.86 -17.70 7.66
C SER A 490 33.89 -16.58 7.47
N GLY A 491 33.41 -15.36 7.17
CA GLY A 491 34.25 -14.25 6.75
C GLY A 491 34.82 -13.45 7.91
N SER A 492 35.97 -12.80 7.69
CA SER A 492 36.50 -11.80 8.63
C SER A 492 36.55 -10.43 7.97
N GLN A 493 36.17 -9.38 8.72
CA GLN A 493 36.18 -7.97 8.29
C GLN A 493 35.32 -7.70 7.03
N LEU A 494 34.00 -7.66 7.21
CA LEU A 494 33.06 -7.18 6.18
C LEU A 494 33.46 -5.76 5.75
N LYS A 495 33.76 -5.56 4.47
CA LYS A 495 34.26 -4.27 3.96
C LYS A 495 33.24 -3.53 3.12
N TYR A 496 32.43 -4.27 2.38
CA TYR A 496 31.40 -3.72 1.50
C TYR A 496 30.27 -4.75 1.39
N ALA A 497 29.07 -4.28 1.16
CA ALA A 497 27.91 -5.09 0.84
C ALA A 497 27.03 -4.35 -0.17
N VAL A 498 26.23 -5.08 -0.92
CA VAL A 498 25.21 -4.52 -1.81
C VAL A 498 23.97 -5.38 -1.74
N THR A 499 22.83 -4.77 -1.96
CA THR A 499 21.56 -5.49 -2.12
C THR A 499 21.09 -5.44 -3.55
N ASN A 500 20.72 -6.58 -4.11
CA ASN A 500 20.08 -6.65 -5.42
C ASN A 500 19.28 -7.96 -5.52
N ASP A 501 18.25 -8.00 -6.36
CA ASP A 501 17.54 -9.24 -6.68
C ASP A 501 18.33 -9.97 -7.79
N ILE A 502 19.32 -10.78 -7.39
CA ILE A 502 20.31 -11.34 -8.32
C ILE A 502 19.79 -12.59 -9.04
N ASP A 503 18.77 -13.25 -8.48
CA ASP A 503 18.13 -14.41 -9.09
C ASP A 503 16.71 -14.15 -9.64
N LYS A 504 16.25 -12.90 -9.58
CA LYS A 504 15.00 -12.40 -10.17
C LYS A 504 13.76 -13.05 -9.56
N ASP A 505 13.76 -13.25 -8.25
CA ASP A 505 12.63 -13.81 -7.51
C ASP A 505 11.79 -12.75 -6.75
N ASP A 506 12.05 -11.47 -7.03
CA ASP A 506 11.49 -10.28 -6.38
C ASP A 506 11.88 -10.13 -4.89
N ALA A 507 12.76 -10.98 -4.35
CA ALA A 507 13.39 -10.78 -3.05
C ALA A 507 14.77 -10.14 -3.19
N LEU A 508 15.12 -9.28 -2.24
CA LEU A 508 16.46 -8.72 -2.17
C LEU A 508 17.45 -9.74 -1.60
N ASP A 509 18.55 -9.93 -2.32
CA ASP A 509 19.70 -10.72 -1.89
C ASP A 509 20.79 -9.81 -1.30
N PHE A 510 21.68 -10.39 -0.50
CA PHE A 510 22.88 -9.71 -0.02
C PHE A 510 24.12 -10.26 -0.68
N ILE A 511 24.98 -9.36 -1.16
CA ILE A 511 26.30 -9.72 -1.65
C ILE A 511 27.32 -9.00 -0.79
N VAL A 512 28.26 -9.75 -0.20
CA VAL A 512 29.17 -9.26 0.83
C VAL A 512 30.62 -9.48 0.42
N ALA A 513 31.43 -8.42 0.43
CA ALA A 513 32.87 -8.48 0.31
C ALA A 513 33.53 -8.68 1.69
N ASN A 514 34.10 -9.87 1.91
CA ASN A 514 34.84 -10.17 3.13
C ASN A 514 36.34 -9.93 2.91
N TYR A 515 36.83 -8.82 3.45
CA TYR A 515 38.19 -8.35 3.19
C TYR A 515 39.27 -9.25 3.79
N GLY A 516 39.09 -9.71 5.02
CA GLY A 516 40.09 -10.51 5.73
C GLY A 516 40.18 -11.94 5.21
N SER A 517 39.04 -12.57 4.90
CA SER A 517 38.97 -13.94 4.39
C SER A 517 39.13 -14.06 2.88
N SER A 518 39.20 -12.94 2.15
CA SER A 518 39.42 -12.93 0.69
C SER A 518 38.38 -13.76 -0.07
N ASN A 519 37.10 -13.54 0.25
CA ASN A 519 35.99 -14.17 -0.44
C ASN A 519 34.79 -13.21 -0.54
N ILE A 520 33.89 -13.51 -1.48
CA ILE A 520 32.59 -12.87 -1.59
C ILE A 520 31.52 -13.89 -1.22
N VAL A 521 30.51 -13.45 -0.49
CA VAL A 521 29.37 -14.30 -0.15
C VAL A 521 28.10 -13.68 -0.69
N ILE A 522 27.32 -14.47 -1.42
CA ILE A 522 25.96 -14.13 -1.86
C ILE A 522 25.00 -14.88 -0.95
N ALA A 523 24.09 -14.18 -0.32
CA ALA A 523 23.06 -14.71 0.55
C ALA A 523 21.71 -14.40 -0.08
N PHE A 524 21.03 -15.43 -0.59
CA PHE A 524 19.78 -15.27 -1.34
C PHE A 524 18.60 -15.10 -0.39
N GLY A 525 17.83 -14.03 -0.56
CA GLY A 525 16.69 -13.68 0.26
C GLY A 525 15.47 -14.53 -0.04
N ASP A 526 14.61 -14.73 0.96
CA ASP A 526 13.29 -15.38 0.78
C ASP A 526 12.11 -14.38 0.78
N GLY A 527 12.42 -13.08 0.72
CA GLY A 527 11.47 -11.96 0.83
C GLY A 527 10.85 -11.78 2.22
N ARG A 528 11.23 -12.61 3.21
CA ARG A 528 10.78 -12.53 4.62
C ARG A 528 11.91 -12.13 5.55
N GLY A 529 13.01 -11.67 4.97
CA GLY A 529 14.23 -11.29 5.65
C GLY A 529 15.01 -12.49 6.18
N ASN A 530 14.88 -13.69 5.61
CA ASN A 530 15.81 -14.80 5.85
C ASN A 530 16.65 -15.06 4.61
N PHE A 531 17.84 -15.64 4.80
CA PHE A 531 18.79 -15.95 3.73
C PHE A 531 19.11 -17.46 3.72
N PRO A 532 18.20 -18.31 3.22
CA PRO A 532 18.32 -19.76 3.35
C PRO A 532 19.44 -20.38 2.49
N ILE A 533 19.93 -19.67 1.47
CA ILE A 533 20.92 -20.17 0.53
C ILE A 533 22.08 -19.18 0.50
N GLU A 534 23.29 -19.69 0.71
CA GLU A 534 24.52 -18.90 0.65
C GLU A 534 25.50 -19.53 -0.35
N ILE A 535 26.15 -18.70 -1.15
CA ILE A 535 27.22 -19.09 -2.06
C ILE A 535 28.46 -18.28 -1.71
N SER A 536 29.55 -18.98 -1.37
CA SER A 536 30.85 -18.35 -1.14
C SER A 536 31.74 -18.53 -2.36
N MET A 537 32.23 -17.42 -2.90
CA MET A 537 33.15 -17.37 -4.03
C MET A 537 34.54 -16.97 -3.53
N ASP A 538 35.53 -17.84 -3.73
CA ASP A 538 36.93 -17.56 -3.37
C ASP A 538 37.53 -16.58 -4.38
N THR A 539 38.00 -15.44 -3.89
CA THR A 539 38.61 -14.40 -4.73
C THR A 539 40.14 -14.54 -4.83
N GLY A 540 40.69 -15.58 -4.24
CA GLY A 540 42.12 -15.88 -4.23
C GLY A 540 42.84 -15.24 -3.04
N SER A 541 43.95 -15.86 -2.63
CA SER A 541 44.69 -15.47 -1.42
C SER A 541 45.14 -14.01 -1.47
N ASN A 542 44.93 -13.30 -0.36
CA ASN A 542 45.27 -11.88 -0.18
C ASN A 542 44.59 -10.91 -1.17
N SER A 543 43.56 -11.32 -1.91
CA SER A 543 42.84 -10.43 -2.84
C SER A 543 42.13 -9.28 -2.13
N ARG A 544 41.58 -9.51 -0.93
CA ARG A 544 40.96 -8.49 -0.07
C ARG A 544 39.89 -7.68 -0.84
N PRO A 545 38.75 -8.30 -1.20
CA PRO A 545 37.67 -7.62 -1.90
C PRO A 545 37.19 -6.41 -1.08
N SER A 546 36.99 -5.27 -1.75
CA SER A 546 36.86 -3.97 -1.09
C SER A 546 35.70 -3.11 -1.57
N ALA A 547 35.19 -3.35 -2.77
CA ALA A 547 33.96 -2.77 -3.31
C ALA A 547 33.30 -3.76 -4.29
N ILE A 548 31.98 -3.68 -4.42
CA ILE A 548 31.17 -4.53 -5.31
C ILE A 548 30.18 -3.65 -6.08
N ALA A 549 29.94 -3.98 -7.35
CA ALA A 549 28.83 -3.46 -8.16
C ALA A 549 28.18 -4.64 -8.89
N VAL A 550 26.88 -4.55 -9.15
CA VAL A 550 26.07 -5.65 -9.68
C VAL A 550 25.22 -5.11 -10.81
N ASP A 551 25.41 -5.65 -12.01
CA ASP A 551 24.74 -5.20 -13.21
C ASP A 551 24.95 -6.19 -14.35
N ASP A 552 24.31 -5.97 -15.50
CA ASP A 552 24.60 -6.72 -16.72
C ASP A 552 25.82 -6.12 -17.44
N PHE A 553 27.02 -6.65 -17.15
CA PHE A 553 28.27 -6.14 -17.73
C PHE A 553 28.60 -6.75 -19.09
N ASN A 554 27.95 -7.86 -19.47
CA ASN A 554 28.26 -8.58 -20.70
C ASN A 554 27.14 -8.49 -21.77
N GLY A 555 25.97 -7.93 -21.41
CA GLY A 555 24.79 -7.76 -22.24
C GLY A 555 23.93 -9.03 -22.43
N ASP A 556 24.06 -10.03 -21.57
CA ASP A 556 23.33 -11.29 -21.63
C ASP A 556 22.02 -11.28 -20.81
N THR A 557 21.69 -10.13 -20.24
CA THR A 557 20.54 -9.85 -19.37
C THR A 557 20.59 -10.48 -17.98
N GLN A 558 21.63 -11.24 -17.64
CA GLN A 558 21.84 -11.74 -16.29
C GLN A 558 22.72 -10.79 -15.50
N LEU A 559 22.50 -10.76 -14.18
CA LEU A 559 23.28 -9.90 -13.30
C LEU A 559 24.63 -10.54 -13.01
N ASP A 560 25.66 -9.80 -13.38
CA ASP A 560 27.07 -10.08 -13.13
C ASP A 560 27.56 -9.32 -11.89
N ILE A 561 28.74 -9.69 -11.38
CA ILE A 561 29.32 -9.06 -10.19
C ILE A 561 30.70 -8.53 -10.51
N ALA A 562 30.86 -7.20 -10.47
CA ALA A 562 32.15 -6.54 -10.53
C ALA A 562 32.73 -6.41 -9.12
N VAL A 563 34.03 -6.66 -8.99
CA VAL A 563 34.73 -6.67 -7.70
C VAL A 563 36.05 -5.93 -7.79
N ALA A 564 36.27 -4.98 -6.89
CA ALA A 564 37.55 -4.32 -6.72
C ALA A 564 38.34 -4.90 -5.54
N TYR A 565 39.60 -5.23 -5.77
CA TYR A 565 40.48 -5.91 -4.83
C TYR A 565 41.55 -4.97 -4.28
N ALA A 566 41.52 -4.71 -2.97
CA ALA A 566 42.49 -3.83 -2.34
C ALA A 566 43.88 -4.47 -2.21
N GLY A 567 43.97 -5.81 -2.19
CA GLY A 567 45.24 -6.51 -2.04
C GLY A 567 46.04 -6.57 -3.33
N THR A 568 45.38 -6.92 -4.43
CA THR A 568 45.99 -7.04 -5.76
C THR A 568 45.91 -5.75 -6.57
N HIS A 569 45.15 -4.75 -6.10
CA HIS A 569 44.87 -3.49 -6.79
C HIS A 569 44.21 -3.68 -8.16
N THR A 570 43.37 -4.70 -8.29
CA THR A 570 42.72 -5.09 -9.54
C THR A 570 41.21 -5.03 -9.47
N THR A 571 40.56 -4.90 -10.63
CA THR A 571 39.12 -5.14 -10.79
C THR A 571 38.87 -6.37 -11.67
N GLU A 572 37.91 -7.21 -11.30
CA GLU A 572 37.46 -8.37 -12.09
C GLU A 572 35.93 -8.46 -12.13
N ILE A 573 35.40 -9.23 -13.08
CA ILE A 573 33.97 -9.53 -13.22
C ILE A 573 33.74 -11.04 -13.02
N TRP A 574 32.68 -11.36 -12.30
CA TRP A 574 32.12 -12.69 -12.15
C TRP A 574 30.82 -12.75 -12.94
N LEU A 575 30.80 -13.55 -14.01
CA LEU A 575 29.65 -13.63 -14.90
C LEU A 575 28.56 -14.54 -14.33
N GLY A 576 27.33 -14.05 -14.25
CA GLY A 576 26.18 -14.77 -13.72
C GLY A 576 25.51 -15.64 -14.78
N ASN A 577 25.40 -16.94 -14.55
CA ASN A 577 24.79 -17.86 -15.52
C ASN A 577 23.26 -18.02 -15.37
N GLY A 578 22.61 -17.18 -14.55
CA GLY A 578 21.15 -17.24 -14.31
C GLY A 578 20.64 -18.44 -13.50
N ASN A 579 21.54 -19.29 -12.99
CA ASN A 579 21.23 -20.47 -12.19
C ASN A 579 21.95 -20.45 -10.83
N ARG A 580 22.16 -19.24 -10.29
CA ARG A 580 22.96 -18.97 -9.08
C ARG A 580 24.40 -19.53 -9.18
N SER A 581 24.96 -19.65 -10.38
CA SER A 581 26.37 -19.97 -10.56
C SER A 581 27.08 -18.80 -11.23
N TYR A 582 28.33 -18.60 -10.82
CA TYR A 582 29.16 -17.49 -11.29
C TYR A 582 30.47 -18.02 -11.83
N GLN A 583 30.85 -17.55 -13.01
CA GLN A 583 32.12 -17.87 -13.62
C GLN A 583 33.06 -16.68 -13.49
N ARG A 584 34.19 -16.88 -12.83
CA ARG A 584 35.24 -15.86 -12.76
C ARG A 584 35.81 -15.62 -14.16
N GLN A 585 35.74 -14.39 -14.64
CA GLN A 585 36.32 -14.02 -15.91
C GLN A 585 37.81 -13.69 -15.73
N SER A 586 38.69 -14.55 -16.26
CA SER A 586 40.15 -14.46 -16.09
C SER A 586 40.80 -13.72 -17.25
N THR A 587 40.70 -12.40 -17.29
CA THR A 587 41.26 -11.59 -18.39
C THR A 587 41.47 -10.14 -17.96
N GLY A 588 42.66 -9.59 -18.26
CA GLY A 588 42.91 -8.14 -18.33
C GLY A 588 42.52 -7.32 -17.10
N ALA A 589 42.85 -7.81 -15.90
CA ALA A 589 42.53 -7.12 -14.65
C ALA A 589 42.97 -5.65 -14.69
N PHE A 590 42.01 -4.72 -14.57
CA PHE A 590 42.32 -3.29 -14.55
C PHE A 590 43.01 -2.96 -13.24
N THR A 591 44.19 -2.32 -13.29
CA THR A 591 44.94 -1.95 -12.10
C THR A 591 44.69 -0.50 -11.69
N PHE A 592 44.51 -0.27 -10.39
CA PHE A 592 44.32 1.06 -9.84
C PHE A 592 45.44 1.46 -8.86
N ASN A 593 45.66 2.76 -8.74
CA ASN A 593 46.82 3.31 -8.02
C ASN A 593 46.61 3.41 -6.50
N SER A 594 45.40 3.20 -6.00
CA SER A 594 45.07 3.25 -4.56
C SER A 594 43.77 2.52 -4.25
N SER A 595 43.44 2.38 -2.96
CA SER A 595 42.18 1.78 -2.52
C SER A 595 40.95 2.45 -3.15
N VAL A 596 40.05 1.61 -3.66
CA VAL A 596 38.72 1.99 -4.14
C VAL A 596 37.87 2.45 -2.96
N ILE A 597 37.19 3.58 -3.13
CA ILE A 597 36.30 4.17 -2.13
C ILE A 597 34.83 3.90 -2.44
N ALA A 598 34.49 3.79 -3.73
CA ALA A 598 33.14 3.54 -4.21
C ALA A 598 33.22 2.87 -5.58
N MET A 599 32.31 1.93 -5.82
CA MET A 599 32.11 1.28 -7.10
C MET A 599 30.61 1.13 -7.32
N ILE A 600 30.13 1.64 -8.45
CA ILE A 600 28.72 1.57 -8.88
C ILE A 600 28.69 1.21 -10.36
N SER A 601 27.50 0.98 -10.89
CA SER A 601 27.30 0.61 -12.29
C SER A 601 26.13 1.37 -12.92
N GLY A 602 26.12 1.41 -14.26
CA GLY A 602 25.02 1.90 -15.06
C GLY A 602 25.40 2.03 -16.54
N ASP A 603 24.41 2.01 -17.43
CA ASP A 603 24.58 2.19 -18.88
C ASP A 603 24.86 3.68 -19.20
N LEU A 604 26.13 4.08 -19.21
CA LEU A 604 26.57 5.47 -19.44
C LEU A 604 26.75 5.79 -20.93
N ASN A 605 26.80 4.78 -21.78
CA ASN A 605 27.02 4.90 -23.22
C ASN A 605 25.80 4.49 -24.08
N ASN A 606 24.68 4.14 -23.43
CA ASN A 606 23.42 3.70 -24.03
C ASN A 606 23.54 2.50 -24.98
N ASP A 607 24.50 1.59 -24.73
CA ASP A 607 24.70 0.38 -25.52
C ASP A 607 23.98 -0.86 -24.92
N ARG A 608 23.26 -0.67 -23.80
CA ARG A 608 22.57 -1.69 -23.00
C ARG A 608 23.50 -2.66 -22.29
N GLN A 609 24.78 -2.32 -22.16
CA GLN A 609 25.72 -2.96 -21.26
C GLN A 609 26.08 -1.92 -20.21
N SER A 610 26.11 -2.34 -18.96
CA SER A 610 26.41 -1.41 -17.88
C SER A 610 27.93 -1.18 -17.79
N GLU A 611 28.33 0.07 -17.60
CA GLU A 611 29.69 0.42 -17.24
C GLU A 611 29.92 0.29 -15.74
N ILE A 612 31.19 0.11 -15.34
CA ILE A 612 31.61 0.20 -13.95
C ILE A 612 32.21 1.59 -13.70
N ILE A 613 31.71 2.27 -12.68
CA ILE A 613 32.19 3.58 -12.26
C ILE A 613 32.98 3.39 -10.96
N ILE A 614 34.26 3.75 -10.98
CA ILE A 614 35.17 3.55 -9.85
C ILE A 614 35.79 4.88 -9.42
N ALA A 615 35.67 5.17 -8.12
CA ALA A 615 36.42 6.23 -7.46
C ALA A 615 37.45 5.62 -6.49
N TYR A 616 38.64 6.21 -6.39
CA TYR A 616 39.72 5.73 -5.51
C TYR A 616 40.45 6.90 -4.83
N GLN A 617 40.95 6.65 -3.62
CA GLN A 617 41.26 7.66 -2.60
C GLN A 617 42.25 8.77 -3.01
N LYS A 618 43.10 8.54 -4.01
CA LYS A 618 44.14 9.49 -4.44
C LYS A 618 43.87 10.10 -5.83
N SER A 619 42.65 9.93 -6.36
CA SER A 619 42.28 10.40 -7.69
C SER A 619 41.35 11.60 -7.62
N ASP A 620 41.66 12.63 -8.39
CA ASP A 620 40.77 13.75 -8.67
C ASP A 620 39.84 13.46 -9.87
N TYR A 621 39.76 12.19 -10.27
CA TYR A 621 38.98 11.66 -11.38
C TYR A 621 38.12 10.50 -10.91
N VAL A 622 36.96 10.34 -11.56
CA VAL A 622 36.23 9.06 -11.58
C VAL A 622 36.64 8.32 -12.84
N ASN A 623 37.05 7.06 -12.69
CA ASN A 623 37.31 6.19 -13.84
C ASN A 623 36.00 5.48 -14.20
N ILE A 624 35.65 5.54 -15.47
CA ILE A 624 34.58 4.74 -16.07
C ILE A 624 35.26 3.59 -16.82
N LEU A 625 34.87 2.37 -16.51
CA LEU A 625 35.40 1.16 -17.09
C LEU A 625 34.28 0.44 -17.83
N ALA A 626 34.34 0.45 -19.16
CA ALA A 626 33.43 -0.33 -20.00
C ALA A 626 34.00 -1.72 -20.28
N ALA A 627 33.18 -2.76 -20.11
CA ALA A 627 33.51 -4.13 -20.49
C ALA A 627 32.90 -4.43 -21.87
N PHE A 628 33.73 -4.49 -22.92
CA PHE A 628 33.24 -4.88 -24.25
C PHE A 628 33.19 -6.40 -24.38
N ARG A 629 32.41 -6.91 -25.35
CA ARG A 629 32.18 -8.33 -25.76
C ARG A 629 33.42 -9.25 -25.90
N SER A 630 34.60 -8.80 -25.51
CA SER A 630 35.71 -9.61 -25.03
C SER A 630 36.45 -8.81 -23.95
N PRO A 631 36.76 -9.42 -22.79
CA PRO A 631 36.83 -8.81 -21.45
C PRO A 631 38.07 -7.95 -21.15
N SER A 632 38.33 -7.00 -22.03
CA SER A 632 39.28 -5.92 -21.78
C SER A 632 38.49 -4.70 -21.36
N PHE A 633 38.85 -4.14 -20.21
CA PHE A 633 38.31 -2.85 -19.78
C PHE A 633 38.85 -1.74 -20.69
N VAL A 634 37.95 -0.88 -21.18
CA VAL A 634 38.34 0.42 -21.72
C VAL A 634 38.14 1.45 -20.62
N ARG A 635 39.24 2.12 -20.27
CA ARG A 635 39.22 3.20 -19.29
C ARG A 635 38.88 4.51 -19.96
N GLN A 636 37.90 5.20 -19.41
CA GLN A 636 37.60 6.59 -19.71
C GLN A 636 37.61 7.41 -18.42
N ASP A 637 38.24 8.58 -18.46
CA ASP A 637 38.31 9.48 -17.30
C ASP A 637 37.30 10.61 -17.46
N THR A 638 36.67 11.00 -16.35
CA THR A 638 35.90 12.25 -16.30
C THR A 638 36.81 13.47 -16.40
N PRO A 639 36.27 14.67 -16.66
CA PRO A 639 37.01 15.91 -16.42
C PRO A 639 37.54 15.99 -14.96
N PRO A 640 38.69 16.65 -14.71
CA PRO A 640 39.23 16.78 -13.35
C PRO A 640 38.28 17.48 -12.39
N LEU A 641 38.02 16.85 -11.23
CA LEU A 641 37.11 17.36 -10.21
C LEU A 641 37.80 18.35 -9.24
N GLY A 642 39.12 18.22 -9.10
CA GLY A 642 39.98 19.18 -8.39
C GLY A 642 40.30 18.81 -6.94
N PHE A 643 39.58 17.86 -6.33
CA PHE A 643 40.13 17.09 -5.22
C PHE A 643 39.57 15.65 -5.20
N PRO A 644 40.08 14.77 -4.32
CA PRO A 644 39.64 13.40 -4.28
C PRO A 644 38.17 13.25 -3.88
N VAL A 645 37.47 12.42 -4.64
CA VAL A 645 36.07 12.06 -4.40
C VAL A 645 35.94 11.34 -3.05
N SER A 646 34.79 11.45 -2.38
CA SER A 646 34.43 10.68 -1.19
C SER A 646 33.26 9.73 -1.43
N SER A 647 32.32 10.09 -2.29
CA SER A 647 31.19 9.27 -2.72
C SER A 647 30.75 9.70 -4.12
N VAL A 648 30.21 8.75 -4.88
CA VAL A 648 29.69 8.93 -6.26
C VAL A 648 28.30 8.31 -6.36
N ASP A 649 27.39 8.88 -7.13
CA ASP A 649 26.10 8.27 -7.48
C ASP A 649 25.74 8.63 -8.92
N VAL A 650 24.75 7.94 -9.50
CA VAL A 650 24.29 8.16 -10.88
C VAL A 650 22.78 8.36 -10.96
N GLY A 651 22.36 9.10 -11.98
CA GLY A 651 20.95 9.32 -12.30
C GLY A 651 20.81 10.24 -13.50
N ASP A 652 19.64 10.24 -14.13
CA ASP A 652 19.31 11.21 -15.19
C ASP A 652 18.78 12.50 -14.53
N PHE A 653 19.65 13.51 -14.36
CA PHE A 653 19.31 14.76 -13.69
C PHE A 653 18.71 15.81 -14.64
N ASN A 654 18.78 15.59 -15.96
CA ASN A 654 18.34 16.52 -16.99
C ASN A 654 17.22 15.98 -17.90
N ASN A 655 16.71 14.79 -17.59
CA ASN A 655 15.65 14.06 -18.31
C ASN A 655 15.97 13.82 -19.79
N ASP A 656 17.25 13.66 -20.14
CA ASP A 656 17.66 13.38 -21.51
C ASP A 656 17.86 11.88 -21.80
N SER A 657 17.48 11.03 -20.83
CA SER A 657 17.62 9.57 -20.85
C SER A 657 19.07 9.08 -20.91
N GLN A 658 20.03 9.91 -20.54
CA GLN A 658 21.42 9.53 -20.35
C GLN A 658 21.75 9.64 -18.85
N LEU A 659 22.58 8.71 -18.36
CA LEU A 659 23.00 8.76 -16.97
C LEU A 659 24.06 9.85 -16.76
N ASP A 660 23.81 10.67 -15.76
CA ASP A 660 24.73 11.68 -15.24
C ASP A 660 25.44 11.17 -13.98
N ILE A 661 26.49 11.87 -13.57
CA ILE A 661 27.27 11.55 -12.36
C ILE A 661 27.14 12.67 -11.35
N VAL A 662 26.90 12.31 -10.08
CA VAL A 662 27.03 13.21 -8.94
C VAL A 662 28.12 12.73 -7.99
N VAL A 663 28.98 13.64 -7.54
CA VAL A 663 30.10 13.34 -6.64
C VAL A 663 30.18 14.30 -5.47
N THR A 664 30.67 13.78 -4.35
CA THR A 664 31.05 14.58 -3.18
C THR A 664 32.54 14.49 -2.95
N ASN A 665 33.06 15.47 -2.22
CA ASN A 665 34.46 15.59 -1.93
C ASN A 665 34.64 16.13 -0.52
N SER A 666 35.24 15.32 0.36
CA SER A 666 35.41 15.69 1.77
C SER A 666 36.26 16.96 2.00
N ARG A 667 37.01 17.46 1.01
CA ARG A 667 37.77 18.72 1.13
C ARG A 667 37.03 19.94 0.59
N SER A 668 35.82 19.76 0.06
CA SER A 668 35.00 20.83 -0.50
C SER A 668 33.87 21.27 0.45
N SER A 669 33.04 22.18 -0.03
CA SER A 669 31.72 22.51 0.56
C SER A 669 30.66 22.54 -0.55
N ALA A 670 30.83 21.66 -1.54
CA ALA A 670 29.97 21.56 -2.70
C ALA A 670 29.79 20.10 -3.12
N VAL A 671 28.63 19.81 -3.68
CA VAL A 671 28.38 18.61 -4.49
C VAL A 671 28.61 18.99 -5.96
N GLU A 672 29.20 18.08 -6.72
CA GLU A 672 29.59 18.28 -8.12
C GLU A 672 28.75 17.38 -9.02
N VAL A 673 28.09 17.95 -10.03
CA VAL A 673 27.27 17.23 -11.01
C VAL A 673 27.90 17.33 -12.39
N LEU A 674 28.02 16.20 -13.07
CA LEU A 674 28.57 16.06 -14.41
C LEU A 674 27.50 15.42 -15.29
N LEU A 675 26.95 16.20 -16.23
CA LEU A 675 25.95 15.70 -17.18
C LEU A 675 26.61 14.78 -18.22
N GLY A 676 26.01 13.64 -18.48
CA GLY A 676 26.44 12.65 -19.46
C GLY A 676 26.05 13.04 -20.88
N TYR A 677 26.82 12.58 -21.86
CA TYR A 677 26.51 12.72 -23.28
C TYR A 677 26.13 11.39 -23.95
N GLY A 678 25.86 10.35 -23.15
CA GLY A 678 25.34 9.07 -23.65
C GLY A 678 26.33 8.29 -24.51
N ASN A 679 27.62 8.61 -24.40
CA ASN A 679 28.71 7.95 -25.10
C ASN A 679 29.90 7.68 -24.15
N GLY A 680 29.62 7.63 -22.84
CA GLY A 680 30.62 7.53 -21.78
C GLY A 680 31.39 8.82 -21.47
N SER A 681 31.19 9.90 -22.24
CA SER A 681 31.79 11.22 -21.94
C SER A 681 30.84 12.14 -21.17
N PHE A 682 31.42 13.10 -20.44
CA PHE A 682 30.72 13.96 -19.50
C PHE A 682 31.10 15.42 -19.69
N SER A 683 30.15 16.30 -19.38
CA SER A 683 30.36 17.73 -19.27
C SER A 683 31.31 18.09 -18.12
N ASN A 684 31.80 19.33 -18.12
CA ASN A 684 32.51 19.87 -16.96
C ASN A 684 31.58 19.93 -15.74
N GLN A 685 32.15 19.70 -14.56
CA GLN A 685 31.43 19.76 -13.30
C GLN A 685 30.72 21.09 -13.05
N THR A 686 29.46 21.01 -12.63
CA THR A 686 28.71 22.11 -12.03
C THR A 686 28.67 21.91 -10.52
N LYS A 687 29.01 22.96 -9.76
CA LYS A 687 29.12 22.89 -8.29
C LYS A 687 27.89 23.50 -7.63
N TYR A 688 27.27 22.75 -6.73
CA TYR A 688 26.17 23.22 -5.89
C TYR A 688 26.61 23.27 -4.43
N LEU A 689 26.35 24.40 -3.76
CA LEU A 689 26.79 24.60 -2.38
C LEU A 689 26.01 23.68 -1.42
N VAL A 690 26.76 22.96 -0.59
CA VAL A 690 26.23 22.10 0.47
C VAL A 690 26.87 22.48 1.82
N GLY A 691 26.78 21.63 2.84
CA GLY A 691 27.54 21.82 4.07
C GLY A 691 29.04 21.54 3.89
N SER A 692 29.81 21.80 4.94
CA SER A 692 31.25 21.54 4.99
C SER A 692 31.53 20.04 5.09
N ARG A 693 32.56 19.61 4.35
CA ARG A 693 33.11 18.24 4.38
C ARG A 693 32.03 17.19 4.04
N PRO A 694 31.44 17.26 2.83
CA PRO A 694 30.45 16.30 2.38
C PRO A 694 31.11 14.93 2.20
N TYR A 695 30.54 13.88 2.80
CA TYR A 695 31.11 12.52 2.77
C TYR A 695 30.34 11.56 1.88
N SER A 696 29.02 11.68 1.85
CA SER A 696 28.15 10.74 1.16
C SER A 696 27.04 11.49 0.44
N VAL A 697 26.61 10.91 -0.68
CA VAL A 697 25.54 11.40 -1.54
C VAL A 697 24.65 10.23 -1.92
N ALA A 698 23.34 10.49 -1.96
CA ALA A 698 22.33 9.61 -2.53
C ALA A 698 21.35 10.45 -3.36
N VAL A 699 20.71 9.81 -4.33
CA VAL A 699 19.72 10.45 -5.23
C VAL A 699 18.35 9.79 -5.11
N GLY A 700 17.30 10.56 -5.35
CA GLY A 700 15.92 10.08 -5.36
C GLY A 700 14.92 11.21 -5.56
N ASP A 701 13.67 10.91 -5.90
CA ASP A 701 12.60 11.90 -5.99
C ASP A 701 11.99 12.13 -4.59
N PHE A 702 12.38 13.21 -3.92
CA PHE A 702 11.93 13.53 -2.56
C PHE A 702 10.63 14.35 -2.53
N ASN A 703 10.15 14.81 -3.69
CA ASN A 703 9.03 15.75 -3.80
C ASN A 703 7.88 15.27 -4.73
N ASN A 704 8.01 14.06 -5.29
CA ASN A 704 7.09 13.41 -6.23
C ASN A 704 6.82 14.20 -7.52
N ASP A 705 7.79 14.97 -8.00
CA ASP A 705 7.68 15.67 -9.28
C ASP A 705 8.29 14.88 -10.46
N ASN A 706 8.80 13.67 -10.19
CA ASN A 706 9.52 12.77 -11.11
C ASN A 706 10.87 13.31 -11.60
N GLN A 707 11.47 14.27 -10.90
CA GLN A 707 12.83 14.70 -11.15
C GLN A 707 13.73 14.21 -10.00
N LEU A 708 14.95 13.81 -10.34
CA LEU A 708 15.89 13.35 -9.32
C LEU A 708 16.40 14.52 -8.49
N ASP A 709 16.26 14.37 -7.17
CA ASP A 709 16.83 15.26 -6.16
C ASP A 709 18.10 14.65 -5.55
N ILE A 710 18.87 15.47 -4.84
CA ILE A 710 20.13 15.08 -4.21
C ILE A 710 20.06 15.27 -2.70
N VAL A 711 20.51 14.27 -1.93
CA VAL A 711 20.80 14.40 -0.50
C VAL A 711 22.27 14.18 -0.20
N VAL A 712 22.87 15.04 0.65
CA VAL A 712 24.29 15.02 0.99
C VAL A 712 24.51 15.04 2.50
N ALA A 713 25.34 14.13 3.02
CA ALA A 713 25.76 14.10 4.42
C ALA A 713 26.99 14.99 4.67
N ASN A 714 26.83 16.02 5.51
CA ASN A 714 27.86 17.03 5.78
C ASN A 714 28.47 16.84 7.17
N SER A 715 29.62 16.18 7.23
CA SER A 715 30.18 15.67 8.49
C SER A 715 30.50 16.76 9.51
N ASN A 716 31.09 17.88 9.08
CA ASN A 716 31.49 18.95 10.01
C ASN A 716 30.30 19.76 10.55
N ASN A 717 29.21 19.85 9.79
CA ASN A 717 28.03 20.62 10.20
C ASN A 717 27.01 19.82 11.00
N SER A 718 27.14 18.49 11.05
CA SER A 718 26.11 17.60 11.62
C SER A 718 24.75 17.82 10.95
N THR A 719 24.77 17.98 9.62
CA THR A 719 23.58 18.19 8.80
C THR A 719 23.55 17.24 7.61
N VAL A 720 22.35 17.02 7.08
CA VAL A 720 22.16 16.65 5.68
C VAL A 720 21.65 17.84 4.88
N SER A 721 22.12 17.99 3.65
CA SER A 721 21.63 18.98 2.68
C SER A 721 20.77 18.29 1.64
N ILE A 722 19.59 18.84 1.34
CA ILE A 722 18.71 18.39 0.27
C ILE A 722 18.65 19.47 -0.80
N LEU A 723 18.83 19.07 -2.06
CA LEU A 723 18.79 19.92 -3.24
C LEU A 723 17.77 19.33 -4.20
N LEU A 724 16.64 20.02 -4.36
CA LEU A 724 15.58 19.60 -5.29
C LEU A 724 16.01 19.87 -6.73
N GLY A 725 15.83 18.89 -7.60
CA GLY A 725 16.15 18.95 -9.03
C GLY A 725 15.07 19.68 -9.82
N TYR A 726 15.50 20.43 -10.84
CA TYR A 726 14.61 21.04 -11.84
C TYR A 726 14.58 20.28 -13.17
N GLY A 727 15.13 19.05 -13.18
CA GLY A 727 14.97 18.13 -14.31
C GLY A 727 15.63 18.61 -15.60
N ASN A 728 16.53 19.58 -15.50
CA ASN A 728 17.32 20.16 -16.59
C ASN A 728 18.82 20.19 -16.24
N GLY A 729 19.23 19.37 -15.26
CA GLY A 729 20.58 19.35 -14.71
C GLY A 729 20.86 20.45 -13.67
N SER A 730 19.90 21.33 -13.38
CA SER A 730 20.02 22.34 -12.33
C SER A 730 19.24 21.99 -11.07
N PHE A 731 19.74 22.47 -9.93
CA PHE A 731 19.21 22.18 -8.61
C PHE A 731 18.92 23.46 -7.83
N SER A 732 17.93 23.37 -6.95
CA SER A 732 17.60 24.40 -5.97
C SER A 732 18.73 24.61 -4.94
N ASN A 733 18.63 25.71 -4.19
CA ASN A 733 19.51 25.93 -3.05
C ASN A 733 19.29 24.87 -1.98
N GLN A 734 20.36 24.49 -1.27
CA GLN A 734 20.27 23.50 -0.21
C GLN A 734 19.25 23.87 0.88
N THR A 735 18.46 22.89 1.28
CA THR A 735 17.72 22.90 2.55
C THR A 735 18.45 21.96 3.51
N GLN A 736 18.77 22.44 4.71
CA GLN A 736 19.53 21.68 5.69
C GLN A 736 18.66 21.12 6.81
N TYR A 737 18.91 19.88 7.20
CA TYR A 737 18.31 19.24 8.36
C TYR A 737 19.39 18.79 9.33
N LEU A 738 19.16 19.01 10.63
CA LEU A 738 20.07 18.59 11.68
C LEU A 738 19.99 17.07 11.89
N VAL A 739 21.16 16.44 11.98
CA VAL A 739 21.33 15.00 12.25
C VAL A 739 22.29 14.79 13.42
N GLY A 740 22.68 13.54 13.69
CA GLY A 740 23.72 13.24 14.69
C GLY A 740 25.10 13.77 14.29
N SER A 741 26.07 13.67 15.20
CA SER A 741 27.40 14.24 14.97
C SER A 741 28.21 13.43 13.97
N ALA A 742 28.97 14.12 13.12
CA ALA A 742 29.81 13.52 12.08
C ALA A 742 29.05 12.50 11.21
N PRO A 743 27.96 12.93 10.53
CA PRO A 743 27.25 12.08 9.57
C PRO A 743 28.23 11.62 8.50
N TYR A 744 28.23 10.32 8.24
CA TYR A 744 29.23 9.68 7.38
C TYR A 744 28.61 9.07 6.14
N SER A 745 27.40 8.51 6.25
CA SER A 745 26.67 8.00 5.09
C SER A 745 25.18 8.29 5.15
N VAL A 746 24.57 8.38 3.98
CA VAL A 746 23.14 8.59 3.78
C VAL A 746 22.55 7.51 2.86
N ALA A 747 21.43 6.95 3.28
CA ALA A 747 20.60 6.03 2.50
C ALA A 747 19.21 6.64 2.31
N VAL A 748 18.58 6.32 1.19
CA VAL A 748 17.22 6.77 0.87
C VAL A 748 16.35 5.58 0.51
N GLY A 749 15.08 5.65 0.87
CA GLY A 749 14.11 4.58 0.62
C GLY A 749 12.82 4.84 1.38
N ASP A 750 11.72 4.23 0.96
CA ASP A 750 10.49 4.24 1.75
C ASP A 750 10.63 3.25 2.91
N PHE A 751 11.05 3.75 4.07
CA PHE A 751 11.24 2.90 5.24
C PHE A 751 9.92 2.70 6.01
N ASN A 752 8.93 3.58 5.78
CA ASN A 752 7.69 3.63 6.56
C ASN A 752 6.47 2.99 5.85
N ASN A 753 6.65 2.60 4.59
CA ASN A 753 5.64 2.10 3.66
C ASN A 753 4.52 3.12 3.34
N ASP A 754 4.82 4.42 3.29
CA ASP A 754 3.87 5.45 2.83
C ASP A 754 4.06 5.84 1.36
N ASN A 755 5.00 5.20 0.67
CA ASN A 755 5.46 5.49 -0.69
C ASN A 755 6.17 6.84 -0.84
N GLN A 756 6.64 7.44 0.27
CA GLN A 756 7.51 8.60 0.24
C GLN A 756 8.94 8.18 0.55
N LEU A 757 9.91 8.75 -0.14
CA LEU A 757 11.32 8.50 0.18
C LEU A 757 11.66 9.15 1.53
N ASP A 758 12.10 8.32 2.46
CA ASP A 758 12.65 8.69 3.75
C ASP A 758 14.20 8.74 3.65
N ILE A 759 14.85 9.40 4.62
CA ILE A 759 16.30 9.51 4.71
C ILE A 759 16.81 8.84 6.00
N VAL A 760 17.83 8.01 5.87
CA VAL A 760 18.54 7.38 6.99
C VAL A 760 20.01 7.79 6.95
N VAL A 761 20.54 8.23 8.09
CA VAL A 761 21.90 8.78 8.18
C VAL A 761 22.67 8.05 9.28
N ALA A 762 23.83 7.50 8.92
CA ALA A 762 24.74 6.89 9.87
C ALA A 762 25.71 7.95 10.45
N ASN A 763 25.62 8.18 11.76
CA ASN A 763 26.39 9.21 12.44
C ASN A 763 27.53 8.60 13.26
N ARG A 764 28.77 8.76 12.78
CA ARG A 764 29.94 8.18 13.46
C ARG A 764 30.24 8.81 14.80
N GLY A 765 30.03 10.13 14.90
CA GLY A 765 30.39 10.90 16.10
C GLY A 765 29.47 10.59 17.27
N THR A 766 28.17 10.47 17.02
CA THR A 766 27.16 10.11 18.04
C THR A 766 26.95 8.61 18.20
N SER A 767 27.50 7.77 17.30
CA SER A 767 27.33 6.31 17.35
C SER A 767 25.85 5.88 17.27
N ASP A 768 25.08 6.61 16.46
CA ASP A 768 23.66 6.42 16.23
C ASP A 768 23.30 6.54 14.75
N VAL A 769 22.04 6.26 14.45
CA VAL A 769 21.43 6.47 13.13
C VAL A 769 20.29 7.47 13.29
N SER A 770 20.28 8.51 12.46
CA SER A 770 19.16 9.45 12.33
C SER A 770 18.21 8.99 11.23
N VAL A 771 16.91 9.00 11.49
CA VAL A 771 15.85 8.75 10.51
C VAL A 771 15.00 10.00 10.36
N LEU A 772 14.85 10.47 9.12
CA LEU A 772 14.03 11.62 8.75
C LEU A 772 12.95 11.13 7.79
N LEU A 773 11.69 11.23 8.19
CA LEU A 773 10.56 10.76 7.37
C LEU A 773 10.22 11.80 6.31
N GLY A 774 10.08 11.36 5.07
CA GLY A 774 9.72 12.20 3.93
C GLY A 774 8.24 12.53 3.93
N TYR A 775 7.89 13.78 3.65
CA TYR A 775 6.49 14.17 3.42
C TYR A 775 6.09 14.14 1.94
N GLY A 776 7.02 13.78 1.04
CA GLY A 776 6.78 13.68 -0.40
C GLY A 776 6.58 15.01 -1.11
N ASN A 777 7.05 16.11 -0.51
CA ASN A 777 7.00 17.46 -1.08
C ASN A 777 8.37 18.17 -0.96
N GLY A 778 9.45 17.40 -0.78
CA GLY A 778 10.80 17.89 -0.54
C GLY A 778 11.08 18.30 0.92
N SER A 779 10.09 18.21 1.81
CA SER A 779 10.28 18.43 3.26
C SER A 779 10.30 17.13 4.05
N PHE A 780 11.04 17.15 5.17
CA PHE A 780 11.28 15.99 6.01
C PHE A 780 10.96 16.30 7.48
N SER A 781 10.67 15.24 8.24
CA SER A 781 10.49 15.33 9.68
C SER A 781 11.80 15.74 10.37
N ASN A 782 11.69 16.17 11.63
CA ASN A 782 12.87 16.21 12.49
C ASN A 782 13.44 14.79 12.64
N GLN A 783 14.76 14.70 12.88
CA GLN A 783 15.42 13.41 13.10
C GLN A 783 14.82 12.64 14.27
N THR A 784 14.66 11.35 14.09
CA THR A 784 14.52 10.36 15.17
C THR A 784 15.82 9.57 15.26
N GLN A 785 16.41 9.45 16.44
CA GLN A 785 17.72 8.82 16.64
C GLN A 785 17.58 7.39 17.19
N TYR A 786 18.43 6.50 16.70
CA TYR A 786 18.52 5.11 17.15
C TYR A 786 19.98 4.75 17.42
N SER A 787 20.30 4.37 18.65
CA SER A 787 21.65 3.91 18.99
C SER A 787 21.92 2.55 18.35
N VAL A 788 23.04 2.41 17.63
CA VAL A 788 23.39 1.19 16.87
C VAL A 788 24.80 0.67 17.16
N GLY A 789 25.47 1.22 18.16
CA GLY A 789 26.86 0.87 18.52
C GLY A 789 27.90 1.78 17.86
N SER A 790 29.19 1.52 18.13
CA SER A 790 30.27 2.44 17.79
C SER A 790 30.50 2.57 16.28
N ALA A 791 30.65 3.83 15.81
CA ALA A 791 31.04 4.19 14.45
C ALA A 791 30.18 3.54 13.33
N PRO A 792 28.85 3.78 13.30
CA PRO A 792 28.01 3.28 12.24
C PRO A 792 28.42 3.87 10.89
N GLU A 793 28.47 2.99 9.89
CA GLU A 793 28.73 3.30 8.49
C GLU A 793 27.71 2.51 7.67
N GLN A 794 27.06 3.17 6.71
CA GLN A 794 26.38 2.43 5.67
C GLN A 794 27.45 1.82 4.76
N ARG A 795 27.41 0.51 4.61
CA ARG A 795 28.23 -0.24 3.66
C ARG A 795 27.38 -1.02 2.66
N ILE A 796 26.08 -0.70 2.59
CA ILE A 796 25.06 -1.32 1.73
C ILE A 796 24.46 -0.23 0.87
N ARG A 797 24.54 -0.37 -0.45
CA ARG A 797 23.69 0.36 -1.40
C ARG A 797 22.57 -0.55 -1.87
#